data_AF-A0AA39TED6-F1
#
_entry.id   AF-A0AA39TED6-F1
#
_cell.length_a   1.000
_cell.length_b   1.000
_cell.length_c   1.000
_cell.angle_alpha   90.00
_cell.angle_beta   90.00
_cell.angle_gamma   90.00
#
_symmetry.space_group_name_H-M   'P 1'
#
loop_
_entity.id
_entity.type
_entity.pdbx_description
1 polymer ?
#
loop_
_entity_poly.entity_id
_entity_poly.type
_entity_poly.pdbx_seq_one_letter_code
_entity_poly.pdbx_strand_id
1 'polypeptide(L)'
;MEGRTSSISSKIQTPKYGELITILSVDGGGIRGIIPGVILAHLESQLRELDKDENGNKKEDARLADYFDVIAGTSTGGLITAMLTAPVGENGRPYPAENIVRFYKENGPKIFPQTSGCLSWIVDLWQALKGSKYDGKNLHKAIQDKLKDTRLQDTVTNVVIPTFDIKKLQPTIFSSYQIESNPVLDAKLSDICIGTSAAPTYFPAYYFIKEDEHGNTREFNLIDGGIAANNPTLVAISEVMKQITKKNSDFLSVDDLQFYYERFLVISIGTGSKKTEEKYDAKMASKWGVISWLYWKKSTPLIDCYQESSYDMVDYHISVIFNAYNCQDKYLRIQDDTLSKEVSSIDLATSENMQKLETVGKDLLDKPVSRINLDTGRNGPVGRTYKEKLEGFAKLLIEERKLRESNAKGKKELDDDKDARLADYFDVIAGTSTGGLLTALLTAPDENGRPISAAEDIVPFYFKNGPDIFPQTSSCGCLSWIVGLWKALTGSKYDGKSLHKVIEDKLNDTRLHQTVTNVVIPTFDIKRLHPAIFSSYKLRSNPVFDAKLSDICIGTSAAPTYFPAYYFTNQDREFNLIDGGIAANNPTLVAISEVMKQITKENPDFTSIEPLNYRRLLVISIGTGFKKNEVKYTADMASKWGVISWLYWKKTTPIIDCYQEASGDMVDYHISVVFQALRSEKNYLRIDPLGSRDITGSSHCRYNNMYP
;
A
#
# COMPACT_ATOMS: atom_id res chain seq x y z
N MET A 1 48.14 28.87 12.08
CA MET A 1 47.26 28.39 10.98
C MET A 1 46.05 27.76 11.65
N GLU A 2 44.99 28.55 11.81
CA GLU A 2 43.67 28.08 12.26
C GLU A 2 42.71 28.18 11.09
N GLY A 3 41.65 27.36 11.09
CA GLY A 3 40.50 27.56 10.22
C GLY A 3 40.00 26.31 9.50
N ARG A 4 38.78 25.90 9.90
CA ARG A 4 37.85 24.96 9.24
C ARG A 4 37.82 23.51 9.73
N THR A 5 37.39 23.35 10.98
CA THR A 5 36.48 22.27 11.37
C THR A 5 35.10 22.88 11.68
N SER A 6 34.36 23.25 10.64
CA SER A 6 32.96 23.67 10.79
C SER A 6 32.10 22.45 11.13
N SER A 7 31.29 22.57 12.19
CA SER A 7 30.42 21.51 12.69
C SER A 7 29.52 20.92 11.61
N ILE A 8 29.73 19.65 11.28
CA ILE A 8 28.74 18.85 10.55
C ILE A 8 27.51 18.71 11.45
N SER A 9 26.32 19.02 10.91
CA SER A 9 25.04 18.91 11.62
C SER A 9 24.93 17.57 12.36
N SER A 10 24.65 17.61 13.66
CA SER A 10 24.53 16.41 14.48
C SER A 10 23.37 15.55 13.97
N LYS A 11 23.68 14.42 13.32
CA LYS A 11 22.70 13.38 13.00
C LYS A 11 21.96 12.97 14.29
N ILE A 12 20.68 12.62 14.17
CA ILE A 12 19.89 12.13 15.31
C ILE A 12 20.65 10.98 15.99
N GLN A 13 20.71 10.99 17.32
CA GLN A 13 21.24 9.88 18.08
C GLN A 13 20.39 8.62 17.83
N THR A 14 21.07 7.51 17.60
CA THR A 14 20.49 6.27 17.07
C THR A 14 19.44 5.65 18.01
N PRO A 15 18.41 4.95 17.51
CA PRO A 15 17.30 4.40 18.32
C PRO A 15 17.68 3.45 19.47
N LYS A 16 18.92 2.94 19.52
CA LYS A 16 19.46 2.19 20.67
C LYS A 16 19.59 2.99 21.97
N TYR A 17 19.53 4.32 21.92
CA TYR A 17 19.70 5.18 23.09
C TYR A 17 18.39 5.74 23.65
N GLY A 18 17.25 5.47 23.03
CA GLY A 18 15.95 5.97 23.46
C GLY A 18 14.87 4.89 23.48
N GLU A 19 13.68 5.25 23.94
CA GLU A 19 12.59 4.30 24.15
C GLU A 19 11.80 4.08 22.87
N LEU A 20 11.74 5.07 21.98
CA LEU A 20 10.91 5.06 20.78
C LEU A 20 11.72 5.02 19.48
N ILE A 21 11.09 4.57 18.40
CA ILE A 21 11.56 4.70 17.01
C ILE A 21 10.55 5.58 16.28
N THR A 22 11.03 6.70 15.73
CA THR A 22 10.17 7.78 15.23
C THR A 22 10.05 7.73 13.71
N ILE A 23 8.83 7.49 13.21
CA ILE A 23 8.54 7.32 11.78
C ILE A 23 7.58 8.40 11.30
N LEU A 24 8.00 9.15 10.28
CA LEU A 24 7.13 10.00 9.48
C LEU A 24 6.84 9.32 8.14
N SER A 25 5.58 9.30 7.72
CA SER A 25 5.13 8.71 6.46
C SER A 25 4.19 9.66 5.72
N VAL A 26 4.46 9.90 4.43
CA VAL A 26 3.70 10.85 3.59
C VAL A 26 3.20 10.16 2.32
N ASP A 27 1.89 10.20 2.12
CA ASP A 27 1.23 9.52 1.00
C ASP A 27 1.49 10.19 -0.37
N GLY A 28 1.25 9.42 -1.44
CA GLY A 28 1.12 9.95 -2.80
C GLY A 28 -0.14 10.80 -3.00
N GLY A 29 -0.19 11.57 -4.10
CA GLY A 29 -1.39 12.39 -4.42
C GLY A 29 -1.21 13.61 -5.31
N GLY A 30 -0.09 13.75 -6.03
CA GLY A 30 0.14 14.86 -6.96
C GLY A 30 0.11 16.25 -6.30
N ILE A 31 -0.60 17.22 -6.88
CA ILE A 31 -0.67 18.60 -6.38
C ILE A 31 -1.27 18.72 -4.97
N ARG A 32 -2.01 17.69 -4.53
CA ARG A 32 -2.59 17.62 -3.17
C ARG A 32 -1.54 17.50 -2.07
N GLY A 33 -0.25 17.33 -2.41
CA GLY A 33 0.89 17.45 -1.50
C GLY A 33 0.98 18.78 -0.73
N ILE A 34 0.22 19.81 -1.14
CA ILE A 34 -0.01 21.02 -0.35
C ILE A 34 -0.64 20.69 1.01
N ILE A 35 -1.56 19.71 1.10
CA ILE A 35 -2.22 19.32 2.36
C ILE A 35 -1.19 18.81 3.39
N PRO A 36 -0.41 17.74 3.14
CA PRO A 36 0.64 17.33 4.07
C PRO A 36 1.70 18.42 4.26
N GLY A 37 2.01 19.23 3.24
CA GLY A 37 2.92 20.38 3.38
C GLY A 37 2.48 21.38 4.45
N VAL A 38 1.18 21.67 4.57
CA VAL A 38 0.63 22.53 5.63
C VAL A 38 0.74 21.87 7.01
N ILE A 39 0.39 20.58 7.12
CA ILE A 39 0.46 19.82 8.37
C ILE A 39 1.91 19.74 8.88
N LEU A 40 2.86 19.46 7.99
CA LEU A 40 4.29 19.36 8.28
C LEU A 40 4.90 20.71 8.68
N ALA A 41 4.48 21.80 8.03
CA ALA A 41 4.89 23.15 8.43
C ALA A 41 4.37 23.53 9.83
N HIS A 42 3.15 23.10 10.18
CA HIS A 42 2.62 23.29 11.53
C HIS A 42 3.41 22.50 12.58
N LEU A 43 3.68 21.21 12.33
CA LEU A 43 4.47 20.36 13.23
C LEU A 43 5.90 20.89 13.42
N GLU A 44 6.58 21.30 12.35
CA GLU A 44 7.92 21.87 12.45
C GLU A 44 7.93 23.18 13.24
N SER A 45 6.90 24.03 13.07
CA SER A 45 6.73 25.25 13.87
C SER A 45 6.53 24.95 15.37
N GLN A 46 5.71 23.97 15.72
CA GLN A 46 5.53 23.53 17.11
C GLN A 46 6.84 23.00 17.71
N LEU A 47 7.62 22.22 16.95
CA LEU A 47 8.92 21.72 17.39
C LEU A 47 9.92 22.88 17.67
N ARG A 48 10.03 23.86 16.77
CA ARG A 48 10.88 25.06 16.98
C ARG A 48 10.43 25.90 18.19
N GLU A 49 9.14 25.96 18.46
CA GLU A 49 8.59 26.70 19.60
C GLU A 49 8.81 26.00 20.94
N LEU A 50 8.57 24.68 21.00
CA LEU A 50 8.64 23.88 22.22
C LEU A 50 10.07 23.45 22.58
N ASP A 51 10.92 23.15 21.58
CA ASP A 51 12.29 22.73 21.82
C ASP A 51 13.21 23.92 22.05
N LYS A 52 13.54 24.16 23.32
CA LYS A 52 14.52 25.18 23.71
C LYS A 52 15.95 24.65 23.65
N ASP A 53 16.88 25.54 23.31
CA ASP A 53 18.30 25.30 23.54
C ASP A 53 18.66 25.37 25.04
N GLU A 54 19.93 25.12 25.38
CA GLU A 54 20.46 25.19 26.74
C GLU A 54 20.34 26.58 27.40
N ASN A 55 20.13 27.63 26.59
CA ASN A 55 19.97 29.02 27.02
C ASN A 55 18.50 29.46 27.07
N GLY A 56 17.54 28.56 26.78
CA GLY A 56 16.11 28.83 26.78
C GLY A 56 15.54 29.43 25.48
N ASN A 57 16.35 29.60 24.44
CA ASN A 57 15.93 30.18 23.15
C ASN A 57 15.22 29.13 22.27
N LYS A 58 14.36 29.59 21.35
CA LYS A 58 13.76 28.73 20.32
C LYS A 58 14.86 28.17 19.40
N LYS A 59 14.82 26.87 19.08
CA LYS A 59 15.68 26.31 18.03
C LYS A 59 15.12 26.63 16.64
N GLU A 60 15.30 27.86 16.18
CA GLU A 60 14.80 28.32 14.87
C GLU A 60 15.31 27.49 13.68
N ASP A 61 16.50 26.88 13.79
CA ASP A 61 17.03 25.97 12.76
C ASP A 61 16.58 24.50 12.91
N ALA A 62 15.67 24.17 13.82
CA ALA A 62 15.15 22.80 13.92
C ALA A 62 14.41 22.40 12.64
N ARG A 63 14.59 21.13 12.25
CA ARG A 63 13.96 20.49 11.08
C ARG A 63 13.33 19.17 11.50
N LEU A 64 12.31 18.73 10.77
CA LEU A 64 11.68 17.41 11.01
C LEU A 64 12.70 16.25 11.04
N ALA A 65 13.74 16.30 10.19
CA ALA A 65 14.81 15.31 10.16
C ALA A 65 15.79 15.34 11.35
N ASP A 66 15.54 16.17 12.37
CA ASP A 66 16.22 16.12 13.68
C ASP A 66 15.44 15.29 14.72
N TYR A 67 14.20 14.89 14.40
CA TYR A 67 13.28 14.20 15.31
C TYR A 67 12.78 12.86 14.77
N PHE A 68 12.86 12.63 13.46
CA PHE A 68 12.42 11.40 12.80
C PHE A 68 13.59 10.51 12.35
N ASP A 69 13.66 9.29 12.91
CA ASP A 69 14.61 8.23 12.52
C ASP A 69 14.45 7.79 11.06
N VAL A 70 13.20 7.84 10.59
CA VAL A 70 12.81 7.49 9.22
C VAL A 70 11.78 8.48 8.70
N ILE A 71 12.02 9.01 7.50
CA ILE A 71 11.00 9.71 6.73
C ILE A 71 10.73 8.89 5.46
N ALA A 72 9.49 8.47 5.29
CA ALA A 72 9.04 7.65 4.17
C ALA A 72 8.02 8.41 3.31
N GLY A 73 8.04 8.17 2.01
CA GLY A 73 7.13 8.88 1.12
C GLY A 73 7.02 8.31 -0.28
N THR A 74 5.80 8.37 -0.82
CA THR A 74 5.44 7.85 -2.14
C THR A 74 5.06 8.98 -3.09
N SER A 75 5.52 8.96 -4.35
CA SER A 75 5.16 9.98 -5.34
C SER A 75 5.50 11.39 -4.83
N THR A 76 4.54 12.31 -4.85
CA THR A 76 4.58 13.61 -4.13
C THR A 76 5.13 13.51 -2.70
N GLY A 77 4.74 12.51 -1.91
CA GLY A 77 5.27 12.26 -0.57
C GLY A 77 6.75 11.89 -0.56
N GLY A 78 7.23 11.20 -1.61
CA GLY A 78 8.65 10.88 -1.80
C GLY A 78 9.48 12.10 -2.20
N LEU A 79 8.90 13.02 -2.97
CA LEU A 79 9.52 14.34 -3.22
C LEU A 79 9.57 15.19 -1.95
N ILE A 80 8.51 15.20 -1.14
CA ILE A 80 8.48 15.84 0.18
C ILE A 80 9.57 15.23 1.09
N THR A 81 9.67 13.90 1.12
CA THR A 81 10.71 13.17 1.87
C THR A 81 12.11 13.60 1.46
N ALA A 82 12.41 13.68 0.16
CA ALA A 82 13.71 14.13 -0.32
C ALA A 82 13.98 15.61 0.02
N MET A 83 12.99 16.49 -0.06
CA MET A 83 13.13 17.90 0.36
C MET A 83 13.43 18.04 1.86
N LEU A 84 12.82 17.20 2.70
CA LEU A 84 13.00 17.19 4.16
C LEU A 84 14.29 16.48 4.62
N THR A 85 15.03 15.82 3.73
CA THR A 85 16.20 14.99 4.12
C THR A 85 17.48 15.24 3.33
N ALA A 86 17.42 15.83 2.14
CA ALA A 86 18.59 16.19 1.35
C ALA A 86 19.34 17.40 1.96
N PRO A 87 20.67 17.36 2.14
CA PRO A 87 21.48 18.44 2.74
C PRO A 87 21.75 19.61 1.77
N VAL A 88 20.72 20.08 1.07
CA VAL A 88 20.82 21.02 -0.06
C VAL A 88 20.34 22.45 0.24
N GLY A 89 19.77 22.65 1.43
CA GLY A 89 19.33 23.95 1.95
C GLY A 89 20.47 24.76 2.57
N GLU A 90 20.10 25.81 3.31
CA GLU A 90 21.06 26.69 3.97
C GLU A 90 21.89 25.92 5.01
N ASN A 91 23.19 26.24 5.11
CA ASN A 91 24.16 25.58 6.00
C ASN A 91 24.26 24.04 5.85
N GLY A 92 23.84 23.49 4.70
CA GLY A 92 23.82 22.02 4.48
C GLY A 92 22.68 21.29 5.19
N ARG A 93 21.69 22.03 5.69
CA ARG A 93 20.48 21.49 6.33
C ARG A 93 19.41 21.17 5.28
N PRO A 94 18.43 20.31 5.59
CA PRO A 94 17.27 20.14 4.72
C PRO A 94 16.38 21.37 4.63
N TYR A 95 15.48 21.38 3.64
CA TYR A 95 14.53 22.48 3.49
C TYR A 95 13.53 22.52 4.66
N PRO A 96 13.24 23.72 5.21
CA PRO A 96 12.07 23.95 6.07
C PRO A 96 10.79 23.38 5.48
N ALA A 97 9.92 22.82 6.32
CA ALA A 97 8.66 22.21 5.87
C ALA A 97 7.72 23.21 5.17
N GLU A 98 7.74 24.50 5.56
CA GLU A 98 7.03 25.59 4.88
C GLU A 98 7.39 25.75 3.38
N ASN A 99 8.61 25.36 2.98
CA ASN A 99 9.04 25.42 1.58
C ASN A 99 8.33 24.39 0.69
N ILE A 100 7.66 23.38 1.26
CA ILE A 100 6.86 22.40 0.51
C ILE A 100 5.68 23.10 -0.19
N VAL A 101 4.89 23.87 0.56
CA VAL A 101 3.73 24.60 0.03
C VAL A 101 4.19 25.65 -1.00
N ARG A 102 5.29 26.33 -0.72
CA ARG A 102 5.92 27.28 -1.65
C ARG A 102 6.36 26.61 -2.96
N PHE A 103 7.03 25.45 -2.87
CA PHE A 103 7.47 24.68 -4.04
C PHE A 103 6.29 24.31 -4.95
N TYR A 104 5.18 23.82 -4.39
CA TYR A 104 3.99 23.49 -5.18
C TYR A 104 3.33 24.72 -5.81
N LYS A 105 3.24 25.85 -5.10
CA LYS A 105 2.73 27.10 -5.69
C LYS A 105 3.59 27.63 -6.85
N GLU A 106 4.91 27.54 -6.72
CA GLU A 106 5.86 28.05 -7.73
C GLU A 106 6.05 27.13 -8.94
N ASN A 107 5.89 25.80 -8.77
CA ASN A 107 6.22 24.80 -9.79
C ASN A 107 5.02 23.96 -10.25
N GLY A 108 3.98 23.80 -9.44
CA GLY A 108 2.75 23.10 -9.79
C GLY A 108 2.15 23.51 -11.14
N PRO A 109 1.96 24.80 -11.43
CA PRO A 109 1.45 25.25 -12.75
C PRO A 109 2.36 24.93 -13.94
N LYS A 110 3.66 24.69 -13.71
CA LYS A 110 4.63 24.30 -14.74
C LYS A 110 4.67 22.77 -14.91
N ILE A 111 4.55 22.03 -13.82
CA ILE A 111 4.50 20.56 -13.78
C ILE A 111 3.17 20.07 -14.40
N PHE A 112 2.07 20.73 -14.06
CA PHE A 112 0.72 20.45 -14.53
C PHE A 112 0.14 21.67 -15.27
N PRO A 113 0.63 21.99 -16.49
CA PRO A 113 0.08 23.08 -17.29
C PRO A 113 -1.39 22.82 -17.62
N GLN A 114 -2.25 23.81 -17.39
CA GLN A 114 -3.69 23.72 -17.62
C GLN A 114 -4.03 24.23 -19.02
N THR A 115 -4.76 23.45 -19.81
CA THR A 115 -5.19 23.81 -21.17
C THR A 115 -6.40 24.74 -21.13
N SER A 116 -6.22 25.99 -21.57
CA SER A 116 -7.29 27.00 -21.62
C SER A 116 -7.77 27.27 -23.06
N GLY A 117 -9.09 27.19 -23.28
CA GLY A 117 -9.72 27.50 -24.56
C GLY A 117 -10.95 26.63 -24.88
N CYS A 118 -11.82 27.08 -25.79
CA CYS A 118 -13.07 26.39 -26.14
C CYS A 118 -12.88 25.00 -26.80
N LEU A 119 -11.68 24.71 -27.31
CA LEU A 119 -11.29 23.43 -27.92
C LEU A 119 -10.41 22.55 -27.00
N SER A 120 -10.20 22.94 -25.74
CA SER A 120 -9.38 22.19 -24.76
C SER A 120 -9.75 20.70 -24.71
N TRP A 121 -11.06 20.38 -24.70
CA TRP A 121 -11.55 19.01 -24.63
C TRP A 121 -11.08 18.12 -25.80
N ILE A 122 -10.86 18.68 -27.00
CA ILE A 122 -10.32 17.96 -28.15
C ILE A 122 -8.84 17.67 -27.94
N VAL A 123 -8.09 18.68 -27.47
CA VAL A 123 -6.64 18.57 -27.21
C VAL A 123 -6.37 17.58 -26.09
N ASP A 124 -7.13 17.64 -24.99
CA ASP A 124 -7.00 16.73 -23.86
C ASP A 124 -7.34 15.27 -24.25
N LEU A 125 -8.38 15.07 -25.07
CA LEU A 125 -8.74 13.76 -25.61
C LEU A 125 -7.64 13.20 -26.53
N TRP A 126 -7.07 14.01 -27.43
CA TRP A 126 -5.98 13.58 -28.32
C TRP A 126 -4.66 13.34 -27.58
N GLN A 127 -4.36 14.10 -26.51
CA GLN A 127 -3.19 13.87 -25.68
C GLN A 127 -3.29 12.54 -24.91
N ALA A 128 -4.44 12.26 -24.27
CA ALA A 128 -4.70 11.00 -23.57
C ALA A 128 -4.56 9.74 -24.47
N LEU A 129 -4.68 9.91 -25.79
CA LEU A 129 -4.51 8.87 -26.81
C LEU A 129 -3.07 8.72 -27.33
N LYS A 130 -2.22 9.76 -27.22
CA LYS A 130 -0.87 9.80 -27.85
C LYS A 130 0.32 9.71 -26.89
N GLY A 131 0.08 9.63 -25.59
CA GLY A 131 1.12 9.47 -24.58
C GLY A 131 0.59 9.75 -23.18
N SER A 132 1.49 9.92 -22.21
CA SER A 132 1.14 10.47 -20.90
C SER A 132 0.59 11.90 -21.03
N LYS A 133 -0.28 12.31 -20.09
CA LYS A 133 -0.90 13.65 -20.07
C LYS A 133 0.13 14.78 -20.02
N TYR A 134 1.29 14.52 -19.40
CA TYR A 134 2.41 15.45 -19.27
C TYR A 134 3.71 14.77 -19.73
N ASP A 135 4.66 15.54 -20.26
CA ASP A 135 5.92 15.01 -20.82
C ASP A 135 7.04 14.79 -19.78
N GLY A 136 6.77 15.13 -18.52
CA GLY A 136 7.70 15.00 -17.39
C GLY A 136 8.83 16.04 -17.33
N LYS A 137 9.12 16.81 -18.39
CA LYS A 137 10.33 17.67 -18.44
C LYS A 137 10.36 18.74 -17.34
N ASN A 138 9.22 19.39 -17.10
CA ASN A 138 9.11 20.40 -16.04
C ASN A 138 9.16 19.78 -14.63
N LEU A 139 8.68 18.54 -14.47
CA LEU A 139 8.81 17.77 -13.23
C LEU A 139 10.28 17.41 -12.97
N HIS A 140 10.95 16.82 -13.97
CA HIS A 140 12.37 16.44 -13.87
C HIS A 140 13.22 17.66 -13.52
N LYS A 141 13.02 18.78 -14.23
CA LYS A 141 13.73 20.03 -13.95
C LYS A 141 13.45 20.54 -12.54
N ALA A 142 12.20 20.62 -12.10
CA ALA A 142 11.87 21.12 -10.76
C ALA A 142 12.47 20.23 -9.64
N ILE A 143 12.55 18.92 -9.85
CA ILE A 143 13.17 17.97 -8.93
C ILE A 143 14.70 18.13 -8.95
N GLN A 144 15.32 18.17 -10.13
CA GLN A 144 16.77 18.32 -10.30
C GLN A 144 17.29 19.67 -9.78
N ASP A 145 16.58 20.77 -10.05
CA ASP A 145 16.91 22.11 -9.54
C ASP A 145 16.87 22.17 -7.99
N LYS A 146 16.05 21.33 -7.34
CA LYS A 146 15.98 21.25 -5.87
C LYS A 146 16.96 20.26 -5.25
N LEU A 147 17.06 19.05 -5.79
CA LEU A 147 17.86 17.97 -5.19
C LEU A 147 19.31 17.94 -5.69
N LYS A 148 19.63 18.68 -6.77
CA LYS A 148 20.98 18.74 -7.36
C LYS A 148 21.50 17.32 -7.66
N ASP A 149 22.78 17.06 -7.36
CA ASP A 149 23.42 15.75 -7.53
C ASP A 149 23.36 14.84 -6.28
N THR A 150 22.55 15.20 -5.28
CA THR A 150 22.42 14.45 -4.01
C THR A 150 22.00 13.00 -4.25
N ARG A 151 22.68 12.06 -3.58
CA ARG A 151 22.44 10.62 -3.63
C ARG A 151 21.64 10.13 -2.42
N LEU A 152 21.20 8.88 -2.47
CA LEU A 152 20.42 8.26 -1.40
C LEU A 152 21.20 8.17 -0.08
N GLN A 153 22.52 7.92 -0.14
CA GLN A 153 23.41 7.90 1.03
C GLN A 153 23.63 9.27 1.70
N ASP A 154 23.38 10.37 0.98
CA ASP A 154 23.65 11.73 1.46
C ASP A 154 22.54 12.27 2.38
N THR A 155 21.42 11.54 2.56
CA THR A 155 20.29 12.00 3.38
C THR A 155 20.66 12.12 4.86
N VAL A 156 20.22 13.19 5.51
CA VAL A 156 20.62 13.48 6.91
C VAL A 156 19.98 12.55 7.95
N THR A 157 18.86 11.91 7.58
CA THR A 157 18.19 10.81 8.31
C THR A 157 17.84 9.69 7.31
N ASN A 158 17.30 8.57 7.79
CA ASN A 158 16.96 7.45 6.92
C ASN A 158 15.71 7.74 6.10
N VAL A 159 15.70 7.23 4.86
CA VAL A 159 14.59 7.41 3.94
C VAL A 159 14.07 6.09 3.39
N VAL A 160 12.78 6.07 3.04
CA VAL A 160 12.11 4.94 2.38
C VAL A 160 11.18 5.47 1.29
N ILE A 161 11.57 5.29 0.03
CA ILE A 161 10.80 5.74 -1.14
C ILE A 161 10.49 4.52 -2.04
N PRO A 162 9.23 4.04 -2.07
CA PRO A 162 8.84 2.96 -2.97
C PRO A 162 8.73 3.44 -4.42
N THR A 163 9.02 2.53 -5.34
CA THR A 163 8.79 2.64 -6.79
C THR A 163 8.34 1.26 -7.30
N PHE A 164 7.83 1.15 -8.52
CA PHE A 164 7.54 -0.14 -9.14
C PHE A 164 8.34 -0.32 -10.43
N ASP A 165 9.10 -1.43 -10.55
CA ASP A 165 9.88 -1.72 -11.75
C ASP A 165 9.05 -2.57 -12.73
N ILE A 166 8.59 -1.95 -13.82
CA ILE A 166 7.70 -2.61 -14.80
C ILE A 166 8.40 -3.63 -15.70
N LYS A 167 9.74 -3.62 -15.75
CA LYS A 167 10.51 -4.63 -16.51
C LYS A 167 10.61 -5.92 -15.70
N LYS A 168 10.66 -5.81 -14.38
CA LYS A 168 10.71 -6.94 -13.43
C LYS A 168 9.35 -7.31 -12.82
N LEU A 169 8.32 -6.48 -13.04
CA LEU A 169 7.00 -6.55 -12.41
C LEU A 169 7.06 -6.75 -10.89
N GLN A 170 7.89 -5.94 -10.23
CA GLN A 170 8.05 -6.01 -8.77
C GLN A 170 8.33 -4.62 -8.17
N PRO A 171 7.97 -4.37 -6.90
CA PRO A 171 8.38 -3.19 -6.17
C PRO A 171 9.92 -3.04 -6.15
N THR A 172 10.39 -1.79 -6.23
CA THR A 172 11.78 -1.42 -5.92
C THR A 172 11.74 -0.35 -4.85
N ILE A 173 12.14 -0.71 -3.63
CA ILE A 173 12.20 0.19 -2.49
C ILE A 173 13.59 0.82 -2.45
N PHE A 174 13.66 2.15 -2.59
CA PHE A 174 14.88 2.89 -2.33
C PHE A 174 14.91 3.25 -0.86
N SER A 175 15.80 2.62 -0.10
CA SER A 175 16.03 2.96 1.30
C SER A 175 17.52 3.05 1.63
N SER A 176 17.89 4.07 2.40
CA SER A 176 19.24 4.24 2.93
C SER A 176 19.74 2.99 3.66
N TYR A 177 18.84 2.33 4.39
CA TYR A 177 19.03 1.07 5.11
C TYR A 177 19.43 -0.13 4.24
N GLN A 178 19.26 -0.06 2.92
CA GLN A 178 19.60 -1.15 2.01
C GLN A 178 20.95 -0.94 1.30
N ILE A 179 21.50 0.28 1.29
CA ILE A 179 22.70 0.65 0.51
C ILE A 179 23.89 -0.24 0.85
N GLU A 180 24.19 -0.43 2.13
CA GLU A 180 25.30 -1.28 2.60
C GLU A 180 25.22 -2.72 2.05
N SER A 181 24.01 -3.28 1.98
CA SER A 181 23.78 -4.62 1.43
C SER A 181 23.51 -4.66 -0.08
N ASN A 182 23.36 -3.49 -0.73
CA ASN A 182 22.95 -3.38 -2.13
C ASN A 182 23.36 -2.01 -2.73
N PRO A 183 24.67 -1.77 -2.99
CA PRO A 183 25.18 -0.44 -3.36
C PRO A 183 24.65 0.13 -4.69
N VAL A 184 24.07 -0.71 -5.56
CA VAL A 184 23.37 -0.25 -6.77
C VAL A 184 22.04 0.48 -6.47
N LEU A 185 21.57 0.50 -5.22
CA LEU A 185 20.42 1.32 -4.80
C LEU A 185 20.79 2.78 -4.48
N ASP A 186 22.08 3.15 -4.40
CA ASP A 186 22.51 4.53 -4.18
C ASP A 186 22.40 5.41 -5.46
N ALA A 187 21.19 5.51 -5.99
CA ALA A 187 20.86 6.38 -7.11
C ALA A 187 20.78 7.86 -6.67
N LYS A 188 20.73 8.80 -7.62
CA LYS A 188 20.44 10.20 -7.28
C LYS A 188 19.04 10.30 -6.71
N LEU A 189 18.84 11.12 -5.69
CA LEU A 189 17.51 11.40 -5.15
C LEU A 189 16.57 11.98 -6.22
N SER A 190 17.11 12.73 -7.18
CA SER A 190 16.33 13.23 -8.33
C SER A 190 15.79 12.09 -9.21
N ASP A 191 16.62 11.09 -9.54
CA ASP A 191 16.21 9.92 -10.32
C ASP A 191 15.14 9.09 -9.58
N ILE A 192 15.30 8.93 -8.26
CA ILE A 192 14.36 8.25 -7.36
C ILE A 192 13.03 9.01 -7.27
N CYS A 193 13.07 10.33 -7.06
CA CYS A 193 11.87 11.18 -6.97
C CYS A 193 11.10 11.26 -8.29
N ILE A 194 11.79 11.26 -9.43
CA ILE A 194 11.15 11.15 -10.75
C ILE A 194 10.48 9.77 -10.87
N GLY A 195 11.19 8.69 -10.57
CA GLY A 195 10.66 7.32 -10.62
C GLY A 195 9.42 7.13 -9.75
N THR A 196 9.46 7.55 -8.47
CA THR A 196 8.29 7.41 -7.56
C THR A 196 7.11 8.29 -7.95
N SER A 197 7.30 9.33 -8.76
CA SER A 197 6.25 10.26 -9.22
C SER A 197 5.77 9.99 -10.65
N ALA A 198 6.31 8.96 -11.32
CA ALA A 198 6.01 8.63 -12.72
C ALA A 198 4.67 7.89 -12.85
N ALA A 199 3.58 8.58 -12.50
CA ALA A 199 2.25 8.00 -12.41
C ALA A 199 1.74 7.56 -13.81
N PRO A 200 1.36 6.28 -14.00
CA PRO A 200 0.79 5.79 -15.25
C PRO A 200 -0.32 6.70 -15.78
N THR A 201 -0.32 6.94 -17.08
CA THR A 201 -1.18 7.89 -17.81
C THR A 201 -0.92 9.39 -17.54
N TYR A 202 -0.29 9.77 -16.41
CA TYR A 202 0.04 11.17 -16.11
C TYR A 202 1.43 11.56 -16.58
N PHE A 203 2.45 10.73 -16.30
CA PHE A 203 3.84 10.96 -16.67
C PHE A 203 4.44 9.74 -17.40
N PRO A 204 5.54 9.92 -18.17
CA PRO A 204 6.24 8.80 -18.79
C PRO A 204 6.92 7.91 -17.74
N ALA A 205 6.97 6.60 -17.98
CA ALA A 205 7.82 5.70 -17.19
C ALA A 205 9.30 6.12 -17.27
N TYR A 206 10.02 6.01 -16.17
CA TYR A 206 11.38 6.54 -16.02
C TYR A 206 12.44 5.44 -16.13
N TYR A 207 13.56 5.76 -16.78
CA TYR A 207 14.65 4.82 -17.04
C TYR A 207 16.00 5.43 -16.67
N PHE A 208 16.81 4.66 -15.94
CA PHE A 208 18.23 4.94 -15.74
C PHE A 208 19.01 3.65 -15.45
N ILE A 209 20.34 3.76 -15.45
CA ILE A 209 21.26 2.69 -15.04
C ILE A 209 22.10 3.23 -13.87
N LYS A 210 22.30 2.43 -12.83
CA LYS A 210 23.32 2.66 -11.79
C LYS A 210 24.37 1.57 -11.88
N GLU A 211 25.63 1.99 -11.90
CA GLU A 211 26.80 1.15 -11.64
C GLU A 211 27.28 1.43 -10.21
N ASP A 212 27.61 0.40 -9.43
CA ASP A 212 28.26 0.57 -8.12
C ASP A 212 29.80 0.62 -8.22
N GLU A 213 30.47 0.85 -7.10
CA GLU A 213 31.93 0.96 -7.03
C GLU A 213 32.66 -0.36 -7.34
N HIS A 214 31.92 -1.47 -7.44
CA HIS A 214 32.43 -2.79 -7.81
C HIS A 214 32.14 -3.15 -9.27
N GLY A 215 31.54 -2.24 -10.05
CA GLY A 215 31.17 -2.46 -11.45
C GLY A 215 29.87 -3.27 -11.64
N ASN A 216 29.09 -3.52 -10.57
CA ASN A 216 27.78 -4.15 -10.73
C ASN A 216 26.82 -3.12 -11.32
N THR A 217 26.21 -3.46 -12.46
CA THR A 217 25.23 -2.60 -13.13
C THR A 217 23.81 -3.06 -12.85
N ARG A 218 22.91 -2.10 -12.64
CA ARG A 218 21.46 -2.33 -12.56
C ARG A 218 20.72 -1.29 -13.38
N GLU A 219 19.97 -1.77 -14.36
CA GLU A 219 18.89 -1.01 -15.00
C GLU A 219 17.69 -0.87 -14.06
N PHE A 220 17.03 0.28 -14.11
CA PHE A 220 15.79 0.58 -13.41
C PHE A 220 14.74 1.04 -14.43
N ASN A 221 13.56 0.42 -14.41
CA ASN A 221 12.45 0.73 -15.32
C ASN A 221 11.22 1.13 -14.49
N LEU A 222 11.21 2.35 -13.96
CA LEU A 222 10.36 2.74 -12.84
C LEU A 222 9.06 3.43 -13.25
N ILE A 223 8.01 3.15 -12.49
CA ILE A 223 6.78 3.95 -12.39
C ILE A 223 6.47 4.26 -10.92
N ASP A 224 5.45 5.09 -10.73
CA ASP A 224 5.04 5.65 -9.44
C ASP A 224 4.90 4.61 -8.32
N GLY A 225 5.40 4.97 -7.13
CA GLY A 225 5.39 4.08 -5.97
C GLY A 225 3.99 3.74 -5.47
N GLY A 226 2.97 4.53 -5.82
CA GLY A 226 1.57 4.34 -5.48
C GLY A 226 0.94 3.11 -6.14
N ILE A 227 1.62 2.49 -7.11
CA ILE A 227 1.29 1.16 -7.62
C ILE A 227 1.56 0.07 -6.56
N ALA A 228 2.58 0.26 -5.71
CA ALA A 228 2.99 -0.70 -4.70
C ALA A 228 2.55 -0.33 -3.28
N ALA A 229 2.79 0.91 -2.85
CA ALA A 229 2.49 1.37 -1.50
C ALA A 229 2.17 2.88 -1.53
N ASN A 230 0.91 3.23 -1.80
CA ASN A 230 0.49 4.63 -1.86
C ASN A 230 0.49 5.30 -0.47
N ASN A 231 0.24 4.50 0.58
CA ASN A 231 0.58 4.77 1.97
C ASN A 231 1.86 3.97 2.33
N PRO A 232 3.04 4.61 2.40
CA PRO A 232 4.31 3.89 2.62
C PRO A 232 4.56 3.49 4.09
N THR A 233 3.62 3.73 5.01
CA THR A 233 3.85 3.58 6.45
C THR A 233 4.25 2.16 6.84
N LEU A 234 3.60 1.14 6.25
CA LEU A 234 3.95 -0.27 6.51
C LEU A 234 5.30 -0.66 5.91
N VAL A 235 5.71 -0.01 4.81
CA VAL A 235 7.03 -0.20 4.18
C VAL A 235 8.12 0.38 5.09
N ALA A 236 7.90 1.57 5.64
CA ALA A 236 8.81 2.23 6.57
C ALA A 236 9.06 1.38 7.83
N ILE A 237 7.98 0.88 8.44
CA ILE A 237 8.05 -0.07 9.56
C ILE A 237 8.85 -1.32 9.15
N SER A 238 8.61 -1.87 7.96
CA SER A 238 9.33 -3.06 7.47
C SER A 238 10.83 -2.83 7.27
N GLU A 239 11.26 -1.69 6.72
CA GLU A 239 12.69 -1.39 6.58
C GLU A 239 13.37 -1.27 7.95
N VAL A 240 12.71 -0.67 8.96
CA VAL A 240 13.24 -0.64 10.34
C VAL A 240 13.36 -2.04 10.91
N MET A 241 12.31 -2.86 10.79
CA MET A 241 12.30 -4.23 11.31
C MET A 241 13.42 -5.08 10.69
N LYS A 242 13.74 -4.89 9.41
CA LYS A 242 14.91 -5.52 8.76
C LYS A 242 16.24 -5.15 9.43
N GLN A 243 16.43 -3.91 9.88
CA GLN A 243 17.68 -3.51 10.53
C GLN A 243 17.82 -4.12 11.92
N ILE A 244 16.73 -4.18 12.67
CA ILE A 244 16.65 -4.91 13.95
C ILE A 244 17.01 -6.39 13.72
N THR A 245 16.40 -7.03 12.70
CA THR A 245 16.67 -8.42 12.30
C THR A 245 18.16 -8.67 12.00
N LYS A 246 18.78 -7.76 11.25
CA LYS A 246 20.21 -7.81 10.89
C LYS A 246 21.16 -7.54 12.07
N LYS A 247 20.64 -7.30 13.28
CA LYS A 247 21.41 -6.86 14.46
C LYS A 247 22.24 -5.60 14.19
N ASN A 248 21.69 -4.66 13.41
CA ASN A 248 22.32 -3.38 13.14
C ASN A 248 22.61 -2.66 14.48
N SER A 249 23.85 -2.21 14.65
CA SER A 249 24.34 -1.61 15.89
C SER A 249 23.66 -0.31 16.31
N ASP A 250 22.79 0.24 15.48
CA ASP A 250 22.01 1.46 15.75
C ASP A 250 20.64 1.20 16.39
N PHE A 251 20.24 -0.07 16.49
CA PHE A 251 19.04 -0.53 17.17
C PHE A 251 19.38 -1.40 18.40
N LEU A 252 18.40 -1.63 19.28
CA LEU A 252 18.57 -2.53 20.43
C LEU A 252 18.62 -4.01 19.98
N SER A 253 19.29 -4.84 20.79
CA SER A 253 19.39 -6.29 20.59
C SER A 253 18.06 -7.01 20.86
N VAL A 254 17.97 -8.29 20.52
CA VAL A 254 16.79 -8.87 19.86
C VAL A 254 15.79 -9.56 20.81
N ASP A 255 16.14 -9.76 22.08
CA ASP A 255 15.34 -10.67 22.92
C ASP A 255 14.20 -9.99 23.70
N ASP A 256 14.20 -8.66 23.85
CA ASP A 256 13.09 -7.90 24.49
C ASP A 256 11.99 -7.48 23.49
N LEU A 257 11.97 -8.06 22.28
CA LEU A 257 11.10 -7.63 21.17
C LEU A 257 9.60 -7.99 21.31
N GLN A 258 9.18 -8.56 22.43
CA GLN A 258 7.79 -8.96 22.66
C GLN A 258 6.80 -7.77 22.62
N PHE A 259 7.30 -6.53 22.77
CA PHE A 259 6.53 -5.27 22.78
C PHE A 259 6.96 -4.26 21.70
N TYR A 260 7.56 -4.71 20.60
CA TYR A 260 8.25 -3.78 19.67
C TYR A 260 7.36 -2.69 19.04
N TYR A 261 6.07 -2.94 18.80
CA TYR A 261 5.16 -1.91 18.29
C TYR A 261 4.88 -0.79 19.30
N GLU A 262 5.05 -1.04 20.60
CA GLU A 262 4.98 0.01 21.62
C GLU A 262 6.12 1.01 21.48
N ARG A 263 7.24 0.62 20.85
CA ARG A 263 8.35 1.53 20.58
C ARG A 263 8.10 2.42 19.36
N PHE A 264 7.20 2.07 18.44
CA PHE A 264 6.97 2.91 17.27
C PHE A 264 6.12 4.14 17.61
N LEU A 265 6.65 5.33 17.29
CA LEU A 265 5.89 6.59 17.27
C LEU A 265 5.73 7.03 15.82
N VAL A 266 4.51 6.95 15.30
CA VAL A 266 4.23 7.01 13.86
C VAL A 266 3.25 8.13 13.52
N ILE A 267 3.67 9.06 12.67
CA ILE A 267 2.78 10.01 12.01
C ILE A 267 2.64 9.64 10.54
N SER A 268 1.42 9.37 10.10
CA SER A 268 1.06 9.03 8.72
C SER A 268 0.14 10.11 8.15
N ILE A 269 0.55 10.79 7.09
CA ILE A 269 -0.17 11.95 6.55
C ILE A 269 -0.63 11.68 5.12
N GLY A 270 -1.96 11.64 4.95
CA GLY A 270 -2.63 11.45 3.67
C GLY A 270 -2.76 12.74 2.86
N THR A 271 -3.08 12.59 1.56
CA THR A 271 -3.40 13.70 0.65
C THR A 271 -4.90 13.90 0.43
N GLY A 272 -5.73 13.22 1.22
CA GLY A 272 -7.19 13.24 1.17
C GLY A 272 -7.82 12.34 0.09
N SER A 273 -9.09 12.00 0.26
CA SER A 273 -9.87 11.13 -0.64
C SER A 273 -11.24 11.75 -0.97
N LYS A 274 -11.93 11.15 -1.95
CA LYS A 274 -13.21 11.64 -2.51
C LYS A 274 -14.39 10.70 -2.24
N LYS A 275 -14.34 9.96 -1.13
CA LYS A 275 -15.23 8.82 -0.84
C LYS A 275 -16.71 9.20 -0.67
N THR A 276 -17.00 10.44 -0.29
CA THR A 276 -18.37 10.95 -0.11
C THR A 276 -19.16 11.13 -1.40
N GLU A 277 -18.54 11.05 -2.58
CA GLU A 277 -19.23 11.26 -3.87
C GLU A 277 -19.97 10.00 -4.41
N GLU A 278 -19.84 8.81 -3.79
CA GLU A 278 -20.45 7.51 -4.19
C GLU A 278 -20.58 7.32 -5.72
N LYS A 279 -19.47 7.53 -6.46
CA LYS A 279 -19.48 7.73 -7.93
C LYS A 279 -19.97 6.54 -8.75
N TYR A 280 -19.91 5.34 -8.17
CA TYR A 280 -20.02 4.06 -8.85
C TYR A 280 -21.01 3.16 -8.10
N ASP A 281 -21.52 2.13 -8.76
CA ASP A 281 -22.31 1.07 -8.12
C ASP A 281 -22.18 -0.22 -8.93
N ALA A 282 -22.52 -1.38 -8.36
CA ALA A 282 -22.34 -2.67 -9.03
C ALA A 282 -23.36 -2.90 -10.17
N LYS A 283 -24.56 -2.30 -10.12
CA LYS A 283 -25.54 -2.37 -11.23
C LYS A 283 -25.10 -1.53 -12.44
N MET A 284 -24.27 -0.52 -12.21
CA MET A 284 -23.56 0.25 -13.23
C MET A 284 -22.33 -0.51 -13.75
N ALA A 285 -21.46 -0.97 -12.84
CA ALA A 285 -20.18 -1.61 -13.17
C ALA A 285 -20.30 -3.02 -13.78
N SER A 286 -21.39 -3.76 -13.49
CA SER A 286 -21.71 -5.04 -14.16
C SER A 286 -21.90 -4.92 -15.67
N LYS A 287 -22.16 -3.72 -16.19
CA LYS A 287 -22.33 -3.44 -17.63
C LYS A 287 -21.04 -2.91 -18.28
N TRP A 288 -19.97 -2.70 -17.51
CA TRP A 288 -18.74 -2.11 -17.99
C TRP A 288 -17.86 -3.13 -18.72
N GLY A 289 -17.55 -2.82 -19.98
CA GLY A 289 -16.38 -3.41 -20.64
C GLY A 289 -15.10 -2.70 -20.26
N VAL A 290 -13.99 -3.04 -20.94
CA VAL A 290 -12.67 -2.47 -20.66
C VAL A 290 -12.76 -0.94 -20.59
N ILE A 291 -13.24 -0.25 -21.64
CA ILE A 291 -13.31 1.23 -21.71
C ILE A 291 -13.95 1.86 -20.47
N SER A 292 -15.07 1.36 -19.98
CA SER A 292 -15.78 1.99 -18.86
C SER A 292 -15.05 1.80 -17.54
N TRP A 293 -14.34 0.67 -17.36
CA TRP A 293 -13.38 0.48 -16.27
C TRP A 293 -12.14 1.40 -16.39
N LEU A 294 -11.74 1.74 -17.61
CA LEU A 294 -10.61 2.65 -17.89
C LEU A 294 -10.97 4.10 -17.58
N TYR A 295 -12.13 4.53 -18.08
CA TYR A 295 -12.56 5.92 -18.07
C TYR A 295 -14.10 6.02 -18.06
N TRP A 296 -14.63 6.61 -17.00
CA TRP A 296 -16.05 6.86 -16.83
C TRP A 296 -16.28 8.26 -16.28
N LYS A 297 -17.06 9.08 -17.00
CA LYS A 297 -17.45 10.45 -16.58
C LYS A 297 -16.28 11.28 -15.99
N LYS A 298 -15.16 11.38 -16.72
CA LYS A 298 -13.93 12.09 -16.31
C LYS A 298 -13.18 11.51 -15.10
N SER A 299 -13.48 10.29 -14.68
CA SER A 299 -12.76 9.54 -13.64
C SER A 299 -12.19 8.23 -14.21
N THR A 300 -11.27 7.60 -13.48
CA THR A 300 -10.59 6.35 -13.86
C THR A 300 -10.92 5.27 -12.81
N PRO A 301 -12.07 4.58 -12.91
CA PRO A 301 -12.63 3.79 -11.81
C PRO A 301 -11.70 2.71 -11.28
N LEU A 302 -10.97 2.02 -12.16
CA LEU A 302 -10.02 0.98 -11.77
C LEU A 302 -8.85 1.53 -10.91
N ILE A 303 -8.31 2.68 -11.29
CA ILE A 303 -7.22 3.35 -10.55
C ILE A 303 -7.74 3.89 -9.21
N ASP A 304 -8.93 4.49 -9.20
CA ASP A 304 -9.59 4.94 -7.97
C ASP A 304 -9.72 3.77 -6.97
N CYS A 305 -10.18 2.60 -7.41
CA CYS A 305 -10.36 1.44 -6.54
C CYS A 305 -9.03 0.94 -5.94
N TYR A 306 -7.99 0.77 -6.76
CA TYR A 306 -6.69 0.33 -6.27
C TYR A 306 -6.04 1.36 -5.33
N GLN A 307 -6.09 2.66 -5.64
CA GLN A 307 -5.49 3.69 -4.79
C GLN A 307 -6.18 3.77 -3.42
N GLU A 308 -7.51 3.81 -3.37
CA GLU A 308 -8.26 3.86 -2.10
C GLU A 308 -8.07 2.57 -1.28
N SER A 309 -8.00 1.40 -1.93
CA SER A 309 -7.70 0.14 -1.26
C SER A 309 -6.31 0.11 -0.61
N SER A 310 -5.29 0.67 -1.27
CA SER A 310 -3.92 0.74 -0.76
C SER A 310 -3.82 1.64 0.48
N TYR A 311 -4.57 2.74 0.51
CA TYR A 311 -4.67 3.60 1.69
C TYR A 311 -5.35 2.86 2.86
N ASP A 312 -6.54 2.28 2.62
CA ASP A 312 -7.41 1.76 3.66
C ASP A 312 -6.90 0.47 4.30
N MET A 313 -6.30 -0.43 3.51
CA MET A 313 -5.74 -1.66 4.05
C MET A 313 -4.50 -1.40 4.92
N VAL A 314 -3.62 -0.48 4.52
CA VAL A 314 -2.46 -0.11 5.35
C VAL A 314 -2.90 0.53 6.67
N ASP A 315 -3.87 1.45 6.63
CA ASP A 315 -4.40 2.06 7.85
C ASP A 315 -5.11 1.05 8.76
N TYR A 316 -5.86 0.11 8.17
CA TYR A 316 -6.50 -1.02 8.87
C TYR A 316 -5.46 -1.90 9.58
N HIS A 317 -4.45 -2.38 8.87
CA HIS A 317 -3.43 -3.27 9.44
C HIS A 317 -2.68 -2.60 10.59
N ILE A 318 -2.25 -1.35 10.42
CA ILE A 318 -1.53 -0.60 11.47
C ILE A 318 -2.43 -0.31 12.67
N SER A 319 -3.70 0.06 12.44
CA SER A 319 -4.64 0.33 13.53
C SER A 319 -5.00 -0.92 14.34
N VAL A 320 -5.14 -2.08 13.70
CA VAL A 320 -5.28 -3.37 14.41
C VAL A 320 -4.06 -3.61 15.30
N ILE A 321 -2.86 -3.47 14.75
CA ILE A 321 -1.60 -3.71 15.42
C ILE A 321 -1.40 -2.79 16.64
N PHE A 322 -1.59 -1.48 16.47
CA PHE A 322 -1.40 -0.52 17.57
C PHE A 322 -2.50 -0.63 18.63
N ASN A 323 -3.73 -0.99 18.25
CA ASN A 323 -4.80 -1.29 19.21
C ASN A 323 -4.51 -2.58 19.98
N ALA A 324 -3.89 -3.57 19.35
CA ALA A 324 -3.52 -4.83 19.97
C ALA A 324 -2.50 -4.67 21.11
N TYR A 325 -1.53 -3.76 20.95
CA TYR A 325 -0.58 -3.37 22.01
C TYR A 325 -1.09 -2.27 22.95
N ASN A 326 -2.40 -1.93 22.89
CA ASN A 326 -2.99 -0.81 23.64
C ASN A 326 -2.22 0.53 23.47
N CYS A 327 -1.54 0.69 22.32
CA CYS A 327 -0.65 1.80 22.01
C CYS A 327 -1.21 2.68 20.89
N GLN A 328 -2.52 2.61 20.61
CA GLN A 328 -3.26 3.40 19.61
C GLN A 328 -2.95 4.91 19.62
N ASP A 329 -2.48 5.46 20.74
CA ASP A 329 -2.10 6.87 20.86
C ASP A 329 -0.72 7.24 20.30
N LYS A 330 0.11 6.24 19.98
CA LYS A 330 1.42 6.37 19.31
C LYS A 330 1.34 6.29 17.78
N TYR A 331 0.18 5.91 17.21
CA TYR A 331 -0.12 6.04 15.78
C TYR A 331 -1.10 7.19 15.53
N LEU A 332 -0.71 8.11 14.65
CA LEU A 332 -1.53 9.24 14.21
C LEU A 332 -1.66 9.24 12.69
N ARG A 333 -2.82 8.81 12.19
CA ARG A 333 -3.23 8.97 10.79
C ARG A 333 -3.94 10.31 10.62
N ILE A 334 -3.46 11.16 9.72
CA ILE A 334 -4.03 12.46 9.39
C ILE A 334 -4.54 12.41 7.94
N GLN A 335 -5.85 12.39 7.76
CA GLN A 335 -6.50 12.17 6.46
C GLN A 335 -7.83 12.91 6.39
N ASP A 336 -8.19 13.41 5.19
CA ASP A 336 -9.49 14.02 4.91
C ASP A 336 -10.21 13.26 3.79
N ASP A 337 -11.24 12.48 4.15
CA ASP A 337 -12.03 11.70 3.19
C ASP A 337 -13.20 12.48 2.55
N THR A 338 -13.26 13.80 2.78
CA THR A 338 -14.39 14.68 2.37
C THR A 338 -14.06 15.59 1.18
N LEU A 339 -12.93 15.40 0.50
CA LEU A 339 -12.59 16.21 -0.68
C LEU A 339 -13.62 16.00 -1.79
N SER A 340 -14.05 17.08 -2.43
CA SER A 340 -15.03 17.03 -3.52
C SER A 340 -14.65 17.94 -4.68
N LYS A 341 -15.23 17.67 -5.85
CA LYS A 341 -15.06 18.49 -7.08
C LYS A 341 -13.56 18.69 -7.42
N GLU A 342 -13.21 19.89 -7.85
CA GLU A 342 -11.86 20.37 -8.22
C GLU A 342 -10.78 20.04 -7.19
N VAL A 343 -11.09 20.17 -5.89
CA VAL A 343 -10.14 20.00 -4.78
C VAL A 343 -9.67 18.55 -4.65
N SER A 344 -10.49 17.59 -5.11
CA SER A 344 -10.11 16.18 -5.15
C SER A 344 -9.09 15.82 -6.25
N SER A 345 -8.83 16.72 -7.21
CA SER A 345 -7.93 16.43 -8.34
C SER A 345 -6.46 16.40 -7.93
N ILE A 346 -5.73 15.43 -8.49
CA ILE A 346 -4.28 15.25 -8.27
C ILE A 346 -3.41 16.12 -9.19
N ASP A 347 -3.97 16.78 -10.21
CA ASP A 347 -3.21 17.55 -11.22
C ASP A 347 -3.76 18.95 -11.51
N LEU A 348 -4.81 19.40 -10.81
CA LEU A 348 -5.40 20.73 -11.00
C LEU A 348 -4.57 21.79 -10.27
N ALA A 349 -3.49 22.25 -10.89
CA ALA A 349 -2.56 23.23 -10.31
C ALA A 349 -2.91 24.69 -10.65
N THR A 350 -4.19 25.07 -10.57
CA THR A 350 -4.58 26.49 -10.64
C THR A 350 -4.29 27.18 -9.31
N SER A 351 -3.99 28.49 -9.33
CA SER A 351 -3.76 29.25 -8.09
C SER A 351 -4.94 29.17 -7.11
N GLU A 352 -6.16 29.16 -7.63
CA GLU A 352 -7.38 28.98 -6.84
C GLU A 352 -7.46 27.60 -6.19
N ASN A 353 -7.20 26.52 -6.93
CA ASN A 353 -7.26 25.16 -6.37
C ASN A 353 -6.13 24.92 -5.36
N MET A 354 -4.93 25.45 -5.60
CA MET A 354 -3.82 25.39 -4.66
C MET A 354 -4.11 26.17 -3.37
N GLN A 355 -4.84 27.29 -3.44
CA GLN A 355 -5.36 28.00 -2.25
C GLN A 355 -6.42 27.18 -1.52
N LYS A 356 -7.38 26.56 -2.23
CA LYS A 356 -8.38 25.65 -1.64
C LYS A 356 -7.71 24.48 -0.90
N LEU A 357 -6.68 23.86 -1.49
CA LEU A 357 -5.90 22.78 -0.87
C LEU A 357 -5.13 23.23 0.38
N GLU A 358 -4.59 24.46 0.39
CA GLU A 358 -3.95 25.03 1.58
C GLU A 358 -4.97 25.31 2.70
N THR A 359 -6.17 25.82 2.36
CA THR A 359 -7.27 26.00 3.31
C THR A 359 -7.71 24.65 3.88
N VAL A 360 -7.89 23.61 3.07
CA VAL A 360 -8.17 22.24 3.54
C VAL A 360 -7.11 21.75 4.54
N GLY A 361 -5.82 21.98 4.25
CA GLY A 361 -4.75 21.62 5.17
C GLY A 361 -4.79 22.38 6.51
N LYS A 362 -5.27 23.63 6.52
CA LYS A 362 -5.47 24.42 7.74
C LYS A 362 -6.70 23.95 8.51
N ASP A 363 -7.84 23.83 7.84
CA ASP A 363 -9.10 23.37 8.42
C ASP A 363 -8.96 21.95 9.02
N LEU A 364 -8.13 21.09 8.41
CA LEU A 364 -7.83 19.75 8.91
C LEU A 364 -7.09 19.75 10.25
N LEU A 365 -6.32 20.79 10.60
CA LEU A 365 -5.70 20.89 11.93
C LEU A 365 -6.74 21.05 13.04
N ASP A 366 -7.81 21.81 12.79
CA ASP A 366 -8.87 22.08 13.76
C ASP A 366 -10.00 21.01 13.74
N LYS A 367 -9.98 20.07 12.79
CA LYS A 367 -10.86 18.88 12.82
C LYS A 367 -10.49 17.94 13.98
N PRO A 368 -11.47 17.21 14.57
CA PRO A 368 -11.17 16.14 15.53
C PRO A 368 -10.34 15.03 14.84
N VAL A 369 -9.43 14.42 15.60
CA VAL A 369 -8.67 13.25 15.13
C VAL A 369 -9.63 12.17 14.66
N SER A 370 -9.36 11.59 13.49
CA SER A 370 -10.15 10.48 12.96
C SER A 370 -9.43 9.16 13.20
N ARG A 371 -10.16 8.10 13.55
CA ARG A 371 -9.64 6.73 13.62
C ARG A 371 -10.58 5.77 12.91
N ILE A 372 -10.00 4.74 12.30
CA ILE A 372 -10.75 3.63 11.72
C ILE A 372 -11.44 2.79 12.82
N ASN A 373 -12.76 2.66 12.73
CA ASN A 373 -13.52 1.70 13.51
C ASN A 373 -13.32 0.31 12.90
N LEU A 374 -12.54 -0.53 13.59
CA LEU A 374 -12.07 -1.82 13.08
C LEU A 374 -13.19 -2.82 12.73
N ASP A 375 -14.41 -2.66 13.25
CA ASP A 375 -15.55 -3.56 12.98
C ASP A 375 -16.42 -3.11 11.81
N THR A 376 -16.33 -1.84 11.40
CA THR A 376 -17.04 -1.29 10.24
C THR A 376 -16.11 -0.94 9.06
N GLY A 377 -14.80 -0.84 9.31
CA GLY A 377 -13.78 -0.32 8.39
C GLY A 377 -13.80 1.22 8.24
N ARG A 378 -14.75 1.91 8.86
CA ARG A 378 -15.01 3.33 8.61
C ARG A 378 -14.28 4.24 9.58
N ASN A 379 -13.75 5.34 9.05
CA ASN A 379 -13.21 6.44 9.84
C ASN A 379 -14.29 7.19 10.62
N GLY A 380 -14.02 7.51 11.88
CA GLY A 380 -14.88 8.30 12.76
C GLY A 380 -14.09 9.19 13.73
N PRO A 381 -14.68 10.30 14.21
CA PRO A 381 -13.99 11.26 15.08
C PRO A 381 -13.78 10.71 16.50
N VAL A 382 -12.60 10.96 17.07
CA VAL A 382 -12.18 10.51 18.40
C VAL A 382 -11.42 11.60 19.14
N GLY A 383 -11.99 12.10 20.24
CA GLY A 383 -11.27 12.93 21.21
C GLY A 383 -10.95 14.36 20.73
N ARG A 384 -9.67 14.73 20.78
CA ARG A 384 -9.15 16.10 20.55
C ARG A 384 -8.96 16.43 19.07
N THR A 385 -8.64 17.68 18.77
CA THR A 385 -8.25 18.12 17.42
C THR A 385 -6.90 17.55 16.98
N TYR A 386 -6.66 17.51 15.66
CA TYR A 386 -5.35 17.12 15.12
C TYR A 386 -4.23 18.05 15.61
N LYS A 387 -4.49 19.35 15.73
CA LYS A 387 -3.58 20.36 16.26
C LYS A 387 -3.09 20.07 17.69
N GLU A 388 -4.01 19.75 18.59
CA GLU A 388 -3.68 19.36 19.97
C GLU A 388 -2.93 18.03 20.04
N LYS A 389 -3.27 17.08 19.16
CA LYS A 389 -2.60 15.77 19.10
C LYS A 389 -1.18 15.90 18.52
N LEU A 390 -0.97 16.76 17.51
CA LEU A 390 0.34 17.11 16.98
C LEU A 390 1.22 17.80 18.01
N GLU A 391 0.68 18.69 18.86
CA GLU A 391 1.43 19.29 19.97
C GLU A 391 1.90 18.22 20.97
N GLY A 392 1.06 17.22 21.25
CA GLY A 392 1.42 16.06 22.06
C GLY A 392 2.53 15.22 21.44
N PHE A 393 2.45 14.93 20.14
CA PHE A 393 3.51 14.25 19.41
C PHE A 393 4.82 15.05 19.39
N ALA A 394 4.76 16.38 19.21
CA ALA A 394 5.93 17.24 19.25
C ALA A 394 6.66 17.16 20.60
N LYS A 395 5.93 17.09 21.73
CA LYS A 395 6.53 16.89 23.06
C LYS A 395 7.21 15.53 23.19
N LEU A 396 6.54 14.44 22.78
CA LEU A 396 7.14 13.10 22.77
C LEU A 396 8.41 13.02 21.92
N LEU A 397 8.43 13.67 20.75
CA LEU A 397 9.61 13.75 19.88
C LEU A 397 10.78 14.51 20.53
N ILE A 398 10.50 15.57 21.29
CA ILE A 398 11.51 16.35 22.02
C ILE A 398 12.04 15.56 23.23
N GLU A 399 11.17 14.89 23.97
CA GLU A 399 11.51 14.04 25.12
C GLU A 399 12.40 12.87 24.67
N GLU A 400 11.99 12.14 23.63
CA GLU A 400 12.76 11.04 23.05
C GLU A 400 14.15 11.47 22.56
N ARG A 401 14.26 12.63 21.87
CA ARG A 401 15.57 13.14 21.44
C ARG A 401 16.49 13.45 22.63
N LYS A 402 15.96 14.08 23.69
CA LYS A 402 16.71 14.39 24.92
C LYS A 402 17.10 13.13 25.71
N LEU A 403 16.26 12.09 25.70
CA LEU A 403 16.54 10.79 26.32
C LEU A 403 17.72 10.08 25.63
N ARG A 404 17.80 10.17 24.30
CA ARG A 404 18.92 9.60 23.53
C ARG A 404 20.26 10.28 23.77
N GLU A 405 20.23 11.55 24.17
CA GLU A 405 21.43 12.32 24.55
C GLU A 405 22.00 11.86 25.92
N SER A 406 21.21 11.18 26.78
CA SER A 406 21.62 10.79 28.14
C SER A 406 21.96 9.30 28.36
N ASN A 407 21.42 8.37 27.54
CA ASN A 407 21.31 6.94 27.91
C ASN A 407 22.37 5.95 27.36
N ALA A 408 23.56 6.40 26.95
CA ALA A 408 24.55 5.53 26.28
C ALA A 408 25.32 4.54 27.20
N LYS A 409 24.69 3.41 27.67
CA LYS A 409 25.39 2.25 28.33
C LYS A 409 24.59 0.91 28.56
N GLY A 410 24.39 0.09 27.51
CA GLY A 410 24.68 -1.39 27.44
C GLY A 410 23.86 -2.57 28.09
N LYS A 411 23.39 -3.51 27.22
CA LYS A 411 23.19 -5.01 27.36
C LYS A 411 22.10 -5.59 28.33
N LYS A 412 21.51 -6.81 28.21
CA LYS A 412 21.47 -7.98 27.24
C LYS A 412 20.26 -8.89 27.63
N GLU A 413 19.39 -9.39 26.73
CA GLU A 413 19.34 -10.72 26.02
C GLU A 413 19.30 -12.07 26.81
N LEU A 414 18.18 -12.86 26.71
CA LEU A 414 18.14 -14.34 26.38
C LEU A 414 16.74 -15.07 26.27
N ASP A 415 16.46 -15.65 25.07
CA ASP A 415 15.87 -16.98 24.67
C ASP A 415 14.42 -17.53 24.98
N ASP A 416 14.10 -18.69 24.36
CA ASP A 416 12.82 -19.17 23.76
C ASP A 416 12.52 -20.69 24.04
N ASP A 417 11.26 -21.18 23.93
CA ASP A 417 10.92 -22.64 23.85
C ASP A 417 9.52 -22.95 23.20
N LYS A 418 9.28 -24.18 22.71
CA LYS A 418 8.17 -24.58 21.80
C LYS A 418 7.59 -26.00 21.99
N ASP A 419 6.30 -26.23 21.61
CA ASP A 419 5.85 -27.43 20.84
C ASP A 419 4.36 -27.42 20.39
N ALA A 420 4.03 -27.81 19.13
CA ALA A 420 2.66 -28.07 18.58
C ALA A 420 2.65 -28.74 17.16
N ARG A 421 1.50 -29.19 16.60
CA ARG A 421 1.38 -30.00 15.33
C ARG A 421 0.40 -29.44 14.24
N LEU A 422 -0.18 -30.27 13.32
CA LEU A 422 -0.48 -29.84 11.91
C LEU A 422 -1.78 -30.26 11.13
N ALA A 423 -2.60 -31.27 11.51
CA ALA A 423 -3.89 -31.63 10.83
C ALA A 423 -5.14 -30.70 11.11
N ASP A 424 -5.85 -30.86 12.25
CA ASP A 424 -6.86 -29.94 12.85
C ASP A 424 -6.43 -28.47 13.16
N TYR A 425 -5.38 -27.93 12.50
CA TYR A 425 -4.53 -26.85 13.05
C TYR A 425 -4.52 -25.63 12.11
N PHE A 426 -5.69 -25.27 11.58
CA PHE A 426 -5.93 -24.01 10.89
C PHE A 426 -7.12 -23.29 11.54
N ASP A 427 -6.81 -22.43 12.53
CA ASP A 427 -7.79 -21.62 13.26
C ASP A 427 -8.55 -20.64 12.36
N VAL A 428 -7.99 -20.34 11.18
CA VAL A 428 -8.58 -19.50 10.13
C VAL A 428 -8.16 -19.98 8.74
N ILE A 429 -9.09 -19.97 7.79
CA ILE A 429 -8.80 -20.13 6.35
C ILE A 429 -9.18 -18.84 5.64
N ALA A 430 -8.24 -18.27 4.87
CA ALA A 430 -8.43 -17.00 4.20
C ALA A 430 -8.13 -17.09 2.70
N GLY A 431 -8.96 -16.44 1.88
CA GLY A 431 -8.89 -16.60 0.43
C GLY A 431 -9.53 -15.46 -0.33
N THR A 432 -8.86 -15.04 -1.40
CA THR A 432 -9.27 -13.95 -2.30
C THR A 432 -9.61 -14.50 -3.68
N SER A 433 -10.70 -14.04 -4.31
CA SER A 433 -11.08 -14.45 -5.67
C SER A 433 -11.17 -15.97 -5.81
N THR A 434 -10.40 -16.57 -6.71
CA THR A 434 -10.21 -18.04 -6.81
C THR A 434 -9.94 -18.68 -5.44
N GLY A 435 -9.07 -18.08 -4.62
CA GLY A 435 -8.80 -18.55 -3.25
C GLY A 435 -10.00 -18.40 -2.31
N GLY A 436 -10.86 -17.40 -2.51
CA GLY A 436 -12.08 -17.23 -1.71
C GLY A 436 -13.13 -18.30 -2.01
N LEU A 437 -13.24 -18.72 -3.29
CA LEU A 437 -14.01 -19.89 -3.68
C LEU A 437 -13.43 -21.18 -3.07
N LEU A 438 -12.11 -21.36 -3.07
CA LEU A 438 -11.45 -22.48 -2.38
C LEU A 438 -11.79 -22.50 -0.89
N THR A 439 -11.66 -21.36 -0.20
CA THR A 439 -12.05 -21.23 1.21
C THR A 439 -13.48 -21.70 1.42
N ALA A 440 -14.46 -21.19 0.65
CA ALA A 440 -15.85 -21.60 0.83
C ALA A 440 -16.11 -23.09 0.55
N LEU A 441 -15.48 -23.68 -0.48
CA LEU A 441 -15.60 -25.12 -0.76
C LEU A 441 -14.99 -26.00 0.34
N LEU A 442 -13.92 -25.53 0.98
CA LEU A 442 -13.22 -26.22 2.07
C LEU A 442 -13.83 -25.96 3.46
N THR A 443 -14.82 -25.07 3.60
CA THR A 443 -15.40 -24.71 4.90
C THR A 443 -16.93 -24.69 4.97
N ALA A 444 -17.66 -24.71 3.86
CA ALA A 444 -19.12 -24.88 3.90
C ALA A 444 -19.47 -26.31 4.35
N PRO A 445 -20.46 -26.49 5.25
CA PRO A 445 -20.85 -27.81 5.75
C PRO A 445 -21.73 -28.59 4.74
N ASP A 446 -21.55 -29.91 4.71
CA ASP A 446 -22.46 -30.88 4.13
C ASP A 446 -23.57 -31.26 5.13
N GLU A 447 -24.42 -32.22 4.74
CA GLU A 447 -25.50 -32.75 5.59
C GLU A 447 -25.01 -33.39 6.90
N ASN A 448 -23.71 -33.71 7.01
CA ASN A 448 -23.05 -34.30 8.17
C ASN A 448 -22.23 -33.28 8.98
N GLY A 449 -22.25 -32.00 8.61
CA GLY A 449 -21.47 -30.93 9.26
C GLY A 449 -19.96 -30.95 8.93
N ARG A 450 -19.54 -31.61 7.84
CA ARG A 450 -18.15 -31.64 7.35
C ARG A 450 -18.00 -30.76 6.10
N PRO A 451 -16.77 -30.31 5.73
CA PRO A 451 -16.56 -29.60 4.46
C PRO A 451 -17.18 -30.31 3.25
N ILE A 452 -17.90 -29.56 2.40
CA ILE A 452 -18.50 -30.07 1.14
C ILE A 452 -17.47 -30.49 0.07
N SER A 453 -16.18 -30.30 0.31
CA SER A 453 -15.08 -30.73 -0.56
C SER A 453 -13.82 -30.97 0.28
N ALA A 454 -13.10 -32.05 0.01
CA ALA A 454 -11.75 -32.25 0.49
C ALA A 454 -10.75 -31.49 -0.39
N ALA A 455 -9.51 -31.30 0.10
CA ALA A 455 -8.45 -30.65 -0.67
C ALA A 455 -8.13 -31.40 -1.99
N GLU A 456 -8.32 -32.72 -2.03
CA GLU A 456 -8.14 -33.54 -3.23
C GLU A 456 -9.24 -33.34 -4.30
N ASP A 457 -10.45 -32.93 -3.91
CA ASP A 457 -11.58 -32.67 -4.83
C ASP A 457 -11.42 -31.37 -5.63
N ILE A 458 -10.60 -30.45 -5.13
CA ILE A 458 -10.39 -29.11 -5.71
C ILE A 458 -9.88 -29.19 -7.15
N VAL A 459 -8.87 -30.01 -7.41
CA VAL A 459 -8.28 -30.12 -8.75
C VAL A 459 -9.27 -30.73 -9.77
N PRO A 460 -9.95 -31.86 -9.47
CA PRO A 460 -11.10 -32.35 -10.25
C PRO A 460 -12.21 -31.30 -10.47
N PHE A 461 -12.54 -30.50 -9.46
CA PHE A 461 -13.54 -29.44 -9.57
C PHE A 461 -13.16 -28.40 -10.64
N TYR A 462 -11.91 -27.94 -10.69
CA TYR A 462 -11.46 -27.01 -11.74
C TYR A 462 -11.39 -27.67 -13.13
N PHE A 463 -10.96 -28.93 -13.24
CA PHE A 463 -10.99 -29.64 -14.52
C PHE A 463 -12.41 -29.82 -15.07
N LYS A 464 -13.39 -30.08 -14.20
CA LYS A 464 -14.79 -30.26 -14.58
C LYS A 464 -15.47 -28.95 -14.98
N ASN A 465 -15.37 -27.91 -14.15
CA ASN A 465 -16.16 -26.68 -14.31
C ASN A 465 -15.40 -25.55 -15.02
N GLY A 466 -14.06 -25.60 -15.04
CA GLY A 466 -13.21 -24.58 -15.67
C GLY A 466 -13.53 -24.29 -17.14
N PRO A 467 -13.81 -25.30 -18.00
CA PRO A 467 -14.21 -25.06 -19.40
C PRO A 467 -15.52 -24.27 -19.55
N ASP A 468 -16.48 -24.47 -18.64
CA ASP A 468 -17.79 -23.78 -18.68
C ASP A 468 -17.73 -22.39 -18.05
N ILE A 469 -16.88 -22.19 -17.04
CA ILE A 469 -16.60 -20.89 -16.41
C ILE A 469 -15.74 -20.00 -17.33
N PHE A 470 -14.79 -20.59 -18.05
CA PHE A 470 -13.85 -19.92 -18.94
C PHE A 470 -13.93 -20.46 -20.38
N PRO A 471 -15.08 -20.32 -21.08
CA PRO A 471 -15.29 -20.89 -22.40
C PRO A 471 -14.29 -20.36 -23.42
N GLN A 472 -13.52 -21.27 -24.01
CA GLN A 472 -12.54 -20.95 -25.04
C GLN A 472 -13.26 -20.64 -26.36
N THR A 473 -13.14 -19.41 -26.85
CA THR A 473 -13.77 -19.01 -28.13
C THR A 473 -12.97 -19.51 -29.32
N SER A 474 -13.24 -20.75 -29.75
CA SER A 474 -12.73 -21.38 -30.97
C SER A 474 -13.27 -20.71 -32.24
N SER A 475 -12.82 -19.49 -32.54
CA SER A 475 -13.24 -18.74 -33.74
C SER A 475 -12.19 -18.80 -34.85
N CYS A 476 -12.32 -19.81 -35.71
CA CYS A 476 -11.66 -19.85 -37.01
C CYS A 476 -12.35 -18.86 -37.98
N GLY A 477 -11.71 -17.73 -38.26
CA GLY A 477 -12.19 -16.79 -39.27
C GLY A 477 -11.42 -15.46 -39.30
N CYS A 478 -11.31 -14.85 -40.48
CA CYS A 478 -10.58 -13.60 -40.71
C CYS A 478 -11.15 -12.37 -39.96
N LEU A 479 -12.39 -12.46 -39.48
CA LEU A 479 -13.08 -11.42 -38.69
C LEU A 479 -13.01 -11.63 -37.16
N SER A 480 -12.37 -12.73 -36.71
CA SER A 480 -12.27 -13.11 -35.29
C SER A 480 -11.68 -12.00 -34.40
N TRP A 481 -10.69 -11.25 -34.92
CA TRP A 481 -10.08 -10.14 -34.20
C TRP A 481 -11.04 -8.95 -33.98
N ILE A 482 -11.96 -8.68 -34.91
CA ILE A 482 -12.97 -7.62 -34.78
C ILE A 482 -13.98 -7.99 -33.70
N VAL A 483 -14.47 -9.25 -33.71
CA VAL A 483 -15.42 -9.75 -32.71
C VAL A 483 -14.78 -9.80 -31.32
N GLY A 484 -13.51 -10.22 -31.22
CA GLY A 484 -12.74 -10.19 -29.98
C GLY A 484 -12.52 -8.76 -29.45
N LEU A 485 -12.23 -7.81 -30.33
CA LEU A 485 -12.12 -6.40 -29.96
C LEU A 485 -13.47 -5.87 -29.45
N TRP A 486 -14.55 -6.03 -30.22
CA TRP A 486 -15.89 -5.59 -29.82
C TRP A 486 -16.34 -6.20 -28.49
N LYS A 487 -16.15 -7.50 -28.26
CA LYS A 487 -16.46 -8.12 -26.95
C LYS A 487 -15.65 -7.53 -25.80
N ALA A 488 -14.36 -7.23 -25.97
CA ALA A 488 -13.57 -6.57 -24.93
C ALA A 488 -14.03 -5.11 -24.66
N LEU A 489 -14.64 -4.47 -25.66
CA LEU A 489 -15.22 -3.13 -25.54
C LEU A 489 -16.62 -3.16 -24.88
N THR A 490 -17.39 -4.24 -25.03
CA THR A 490 -18.79 -4.37 -24.56
C THR A 490 -18.95 -5.40 -23.45
N GLY A 491 -18.97 -4.95 -22.19
CA GLY A 491 -19.17 -5.80 -21.02
C GLY A 491 -17.94 -6.61 -20.61
N SER A 492 -18.08 -7.42 -19.56
CA SER A 492 -17.03 -8.30 -19.06
C SER A 492 -16.72 -9.43 -20.05
N LYS A 493 -15.47 -9.93 -20.00
CA LYS A 493 -14.97 -11.01 -20.87
C LYS A 493 -15.82 -12.29 -20.77
N TYR A 494 -16.34 -12.58 -19.59
CA TYR A 494 -17.27 -13.66 -19.29
C TYR A 494 -18.54 -13.09 -18.65
N ASP A 495 -19.70 -13.70 -18.89
CA ASP A 495 -21.00 -13.19 -18.42
C ASP A 495 -21.35 -13.61 -16.98
N GLY A 496 -20.47 -14.40 -16.34
CA GLY A 496 -20.63 -14.87 -14.97
C GLY A 496 -21.62 -16.02 -14.77
N LYS A 497 -22.50 -16.34 -15.73
CA LYS A 497 -23.64 -17.25 -15.48
C LYS A 497 -23.22 -18.66 -15.08
N SER A 498 -22.23 -19.23 -15.77
CA SER A 498 -21.69 -20.54 -15.41
C SER A 498 -21.05 -20.54 -14.01
N LEU A 499 -20.34 -19.46 -13.66
CA LEU A 499 -19.72 -19.31 -12.36
C LEU A 499 -20.77 -19.20 -11.25
N HIS A 500 -21.79 -18.35 -11.44
CA HIS A 500 -22.89 -18.21 -10.49
C HIS A 500 -23.59 -19.55 -10.28
N LYS A 501 -23.98 -20.23 -11.36
CA LYS A 501 -24.65 -21.53 -11.28
C LYS A 501 -23.79 -22.57 -10.54
N VAL A 502 -22.51 -22.71 -10.89
CA VAL A 502 -21.62 -23.69 -10.24
C VAL A 502 -21.44 -23.39 -8.75
N ILE A 503 -21.43 -22.11 -8.35
CA ILE A 503 -21.34 -21.68 -6.96
C ILE A 503 -22.67 -21.90 -6.22
N GLU A 504 -23.80 -21.52 -6.81
CA GLU A 504 -25.16 -21.69 -6.26
C GLU A 504 -25.51 -23.18 -6.10
N ASP A 505 -25.25 -24.00 -7.12
CA ASP A 505 -25.44 -25.47 -7.09
C ASP A 505 -24.58 -26.15 -6.01
N LYS A 506 -23.47 -25.53 -5.57
CA LYS A 506 -22.52 -26.10 -4.58
C LYS A 506 -22.70 -25.57 -3.16
N LEU A 507 -22.99 -24.29 -3.00
CA LEU A 507 -23.10 -23.63 -1.69
C LEU A 507 -24.55 -23.45 -1.24
N ASN A 508 -25.52 -23.54 -2.15
CA ASN A 508 -26.95 -23.41 -1.87
C ASN A 508 -27.24 -22.13 -1.03
N ASP A 509 -28.10 -22.23 -0.01
CA ASP A 509 -28.41 -21.13 0.91
C ASP A 509 -27.40 -20.95 2.08
N THR A 510 -26.25 -21.64 2.06
CA THR A 510 -25.26 -21.62 3.15
C THR A 510 -24.74 -20.20 3.41
N ARG A 511 -24.81 -19.76 4.66
CA ARG A 511 -24.35 -18.45 5.15
C ARG A 511 -23.00 -18.50 5.83
N LEU A 512 -22.38 -17.33 5.96
CA LEU A 512 -21.04 -17.16 6.54
C LEU A 512 -20.91 -17.77 7.95
N HIS A 513 -21.91 -17.60 8.82
CA HIS A 513 -21.90 -18.18 10.17
C HIS A 513 -21.95 -19.72 10.22
N GLN A 514 -22.30 -20.39 9.12
CA GLN A 514 -22.43 -21.85 9.06
C GLN A 514 -21.12 -22.54 8.69
N THR A 515 -20.05 -21.78 8.42
CA THR A 515 -18.73 -22.34 8.08
C THR A 515 -18.14 -23.14 9.25
N VAL A 516 -17.51 -24.28 8.94
CA VAL A 516 -17.02 -25.24 9.96
C VAL A 516 -15.73 -24.80 10.67
N THR A 517 -15.07 -23.76 10.17
CA THR A 517 -13.94 -23.06 10.79
C THR A 517 -14.03 -21.58 10.42
N ASN A 518 -13.24 -20.72 11.06
CA ASN A 518 -13.27 -19.30 10.77
C ASN A 518 -12.74 -19.01 9.37
N VAL A 519 -13.44 -18.11 8.68
CA VAL A 519 -13.11 -17.71 7.32
C VAL A 519 -12.89 -16.22 7.20
N VAL A 520 -11.96 -15.82 6.32
CA VAL A 520 -11.71 -14.42 5.95
C VAL A 520 -11.64 -14.30 4.43
N ILE A 521 -12.67 -13.70 3.83
CA ILE A 521 -12.79 -13.48 2.39
C ILE A 521 -12.88 -11.97 2.13
N PRO A 522 -11.79 -11.32 1.65
CA PRO A 522 -11.84 -9.92 1.24
C PRO A 522 -12.67 -9.76 -0.05
N THR A 523 -13.35 -8.62 -0.14
CA THR A 523 -14.01 -8.08 -1.34
C THR A 523 -13.81 -6.56 -1.35
N PHE A 524 -14.12 -5.87 -2.44
CA PHE A 524 -14.10 -4.40 -2.48
C PHE A 524 -15.49 -3.85 -2.84
N ASP A 525 -16.01 -2.92 -2.04
CA ASP A 525 -17.30 -2.26 -2.30
C ASP A 525 -17.06 -1.03 -3.18
N ILE A 526 -17.37 -1.15 -4.47
CA ILE A 526 -17.11 -0.10 -5.48
C ILE A 526 -17.94 1.17 -5.23
N LYS A 527 -19.10 1.05 -4.58
CA LYS A 527 -19.98 2.20 -4.29
C LYS A 527 -19.40 3.06 -3.17
N ARG A 528 -18.80 2.41 -2.18
CA ARG A 528 -18.17 3.07 -1.03
C ARG A 528 -16.68 3.38 -1.24
N LEU A 529 -16.08 2.86 -2.32
CA LEU A 529 -14.63 2.85 -2.57
C LEU A 529 -13.85 2.37 -1.35
N HIS A 530 -14.28 1.24 -0.77
CA HIS A 530 -13.74 0.74 0.49
C HIS A 530 -13.75 -0.80 0.55
N PRO A 531 -12.74 -1.46 1.17
CA PRO A 531 -12.74 -2.91 1.39
C PRO A 531 -13.96 -3.40 2.19
N ALA A 532 -14.53 -4.53 1.78
CA ALA A 532 -15.57 -5.25 2.49
C ALA A 532 -15.06 -6.66 2.84
N ILE A 533 -14.53 -6.81 4.04
CA ILE A 533 -13.93 -8.06 4.52
C ILE A 533 -15.00 -8.91 5.20
N PHE A 534 -15.44 -9.99 4.54
CA PHE A 534 -16.33 -10.98 5.11
C PHE A 534 -15.51 -11.90 6.02
N SER A 535 -15.84 -11.88 7.32
CA SER A 535 -15.08 -12.55 8.37
C SER A 535 -16.06 -13.13 9.37
N SER A 536 -15.97 -14.44 9.67
CA SER A 536 -16.83 -15.09 10.68
C SER A 536 -16.71 -14.38 12.03
N TYR A 537 -15.50 -13.94 12.37
CA TYR A 537 -15.18 -13.17 13.57
C TYR A 537 -15.94 -11.83 13.69
N LYS A 538 -16.34 -11.21 12.56
CA LYS A 538 -17.08 -9.94 12.57
C LYS A 538 -18.55 -10.10 12.91
N LEU A 539 -19.12 -11.31 12.76
CA LEU A 539 -20.57 -11.52 12.86
C LEU A 539 -21.13 -11.21 14.24
N ARG A 540 -20.38 -11.47 15.32
CA ARG A 540 -20.75 -11.09 16.70
C ARG A 540 -20.96 -9.56 16.85
N SER A 541 -20.15 -8.75 16.17
CA SER A 541 -20.19 -7.28 16.22
C SER A 541 -20.98 -6.61 15.10
N ASN A 542 -21.16 -7.29 13.97
CA ASN A 542 -21.69 -6.71 12.74
C ASN A 542 -22.47 -7.77 11.92
N PRO A 543 -23.67 -8.19 12.38
CA PRO A 543 -24.42 -9.31 11.79
C PRO A 543 -24.81 -9.12 10.32
N VAL A 544 -24.77 -7.88 9.81
CA VAL A 544 -25.08 -7.55 8.42
C VAL A 544 -24.13 -8.21 7.41
N PHE A 545 -22.93 -8.62 7.86
CA PHE A 545 -21.95 -9.37 7.05
C PHE A 545 -22.26 -10.88 6.99
N ASP A 546 -23.27 -11.39 7.70
CA ASP A 546 -23.71 -12.79 7.55
C ASP A 546 -24.52 -12.98 6.26
N ALA A 547 -23.84 -12.89 5.12
CA ALA A 547 -24.41 -13.11 3.79
C ALA A 547 -24.27 -14.57 3.36
N LYS A 548 -24.90 -14.95 2.24
CA LYS A 548 -24.67 -16.28 1.64
C LYS A 548 -23.23 -16.40 1.16
N LEU A 549 -22.63 -17.57 1.34
CA LEU A 549 -21.31 -17.87 0.80
C LEU A 549 -21.30 -17.78 -0.74
N SER A 550 -22.42 -18.06 -1.41
CA SER A 550 -22.58 -17.83 -2.86
C SER A 550 -22.30 -16.38 -3.24
N ASP A 551 -22.97 -15.45 -2.56
CA ASP A 551 -22.94 -14.01 -2.83
C ASP A 551 -21.53 -13.45 -2.57
N ILE A 552 -20.87 -13.95 -1.51
CA ILE A 552 -19.50 -13.62 -1.14
C ILE A 552 -18.50 -14.18 -2.18
N CYS A 553 -18.66 -15.43 -2.62
CA CYS A 553 -17.78 -16.07 -3.61
C CYS A 553 -17.88 -15.42 -4.99
N ILE A 554 -19.09 -15.08 -5.43
CA ILE A 554 -19.30 -14.33 -6.68
C ILE A 554 -18.67 -12.94 -6.55
N GLY A 555 -18.92 -12.22 -5.45
CA GLY A 555 -18.36 -10.90 -5.19
C GLY A 555 -16.82 -10.88 -5.15
N THR A 556 -16.18 -11.78 -4.42
CA THR A 556 -14.70 -11.85 -4.34
C THR A 556 -14.07 -12.26 -5.67
N SER A 557 -14.81 -12.93 -6.56
CA SER A 557 -14.35 -13.36 -7.90
C SER A 557 -14.75 -12.42 -9.04
N ALA A 558 -15.44 -11.31 -8.75
CA ALA A 558 -15.95 -10.36 -9.74
C ALA A 558 -14.85 -9.45 -10.31
N ALA A 559 -13.86 -10.06 -10.96
CA ALA A 559 -12.63 -9.41 -11.44
C ALA A 559 -12.95 -8.36 -12.50
N PRO A 560 -12.58 -7.07 -12.31
CA PRO A 560 -12.80 -6.02 -13.29
C PRO A 560 -12.35 -6.42 -14.70
N THR A 561 -13.19 -6.13 -15.69
CA THR A 561 -13.06 -6.57 -17.10
C THR A 561 -13.21 -8.07 -17.38
N TYR A 562 -13.08 -8.96 -16.39
CA TYR A 562 -13.21 -10.42 -16.54
C TYR A 562 -14.62 -10.92 -16.24
N PHE A 563 -15.18 -10.52 -15.10
CA PHE A 563 -16.54 -10.87 -14.64
C PHE A 563 -17.33 -9.60 -14.29
N PRO A 564 -18.67 -9.65 -14.30
CA PRO A 564 -19.50 -8.50 -13.92
C PRO A 564 -19.41 -8.23 -12.41
N ALA A 565 -19.43 -6.95 -12.03
CA ALA A 565 -19.59 -6.55 -10.62
C ALA A 565 -20.89 -7.11 -10.03
N TYR A 566 -20.87 -7.49 -8.74
CA TYR A 566 -21.97 -8.20 -8.10
C TYR A 566 -22.73 -7.31 -7.11
N TYR A 567 -24.06 -7.34 -7.18
CA TYR A 567 -24.94 -6.60 -6.27
C TYR A 567 -25.86 -7.56 -5.54
N PHE A 568 -25.93 -7.42 -4.22
CA PHE A 568 -26.98 -8.02 -3.40
C PHE A 568 -27.30 -7.11 -2.20
N THR A 569 -28.38 -7.44 -1.51
CA THR A 569 -28.76 -6.82 -0.23
C THR A 569 -28.83 -7.92 0.82
N ASN A 570 -28.19 -7.70 1.97
CA ASN A 570 -28.34 -8.58 3.13
C ASN A 570 -28.82 -7.73 4.31
N GLN A 571 -29.95 -8.14 4.90
CA GLN A 571 -30.70 -7.33 5.88
C GLN A 571 -31.00 -5.93 5.32
N ASP A 572 -30.53 -4.86 5.96
CA ASP A 572 -30.74 -3.46 5.57
C ASP A 572 -29.62 -2.88 4.68
N ARG A 573 -28.55 -3.65 4.40
CA ARG A 573 -27.37 -3.16 3.69
C ARG A 573 -27.26 -3.67 2.26
N GLU A 574 -27.08 -2.74 1.33
CA GLU A 574 -26.57 -3.01 0.00
C GLU A 574 -25.07 -3.33 0.01
N PHE A 575 -24.67 -4.32 -0.78
CA PHE A 575 -23.28 -4.65 -1.10
C PHE A 575 -23.05 -4.50 -2.61
N ASN A 576 -22.03 -3.75 -3.00
CA ASN A 576 -21.69 -3.48 -4.40
C ASN A 576 -20.29 -4.00 -4.71
N LEU A 577 -20.15 -5.32 -4.79
CA LEU A 577 -18.87 -6.00 -4.70
C LEU A 577 -18.17 -6.17 -6.05
N ILE A 578 -16.85 -6.00 -6.00
CA ILE A 578 -15.89 -6.43 -7.02
C ILE A 578 -14.77 -7.23 -6.34
N ASP A 579 -13.94 -7.85 -7.18
CA ASP A 579 -12.94 -8.84 -6.77
C ASP A 579 -12.08 -8.43 -5.57
N GLY A 580 -11.88 -9.37 -4.65
CA GLY A 580 -11.13 -9.13 -3.42
C GLY A 580 -9.65 -8.81 -3.65
N GLY A 581 -9.10 -9.14 -4.81
CA GLY A 581 -7.73 -8.86 -5.21
C GLY A 581 -7.45 -7.38 -5.43
N ILE A 582 -8.50 -6.56 -5.57
CA ILE A 582 -8.40 -5.10 -5.45
C ILE A 582 -7.96 -4.72 -4.03
N ALA A 583 -8.56 -5.31 -2.99
CA ALA A 583 -8.25 -5.01 -1.60
C ALA A 583 -7.01 -5.75 -1.08
N ALA A 584 -6.94 -7.07 -1.31
CA ALA A 584 -5.87 -7.92 -0.79
C ALA A 584 -5.66 -9.14 -1.69
N ASN A 585 -4.87 -8.98 -2.76
CA ASN A 585 -4.51 -10.08 -3.66
C ASN A 585 -3.78 -11.22 -2.93
N ASN A 586 -3.03 -10.88 -1.87
CA ASN A 586 -2.54 -11.81 -0.88
C ASN A 586 -3.30 -11.60 0.46
N PRO A 587 -4.29 -12.45 0.81
CA PRO A 587 -5.15 -12.25 1.98
C PRO A 587 -4.44 -12.53 3.32
N THR A 588 -3.21 -13.02 3.33
CA THR A 588 -2.55 -13.48 4.56
C THR A 588 -2.46 -12.39 5.64
N LEU A 589 -2.15 -11.13 5.29
CA LEU A 589 -2.10 -10.05 6.28
C LEU A 589 -3.50 -9.68 6.82
N VAL A 590 -4.55 -9.83 6.00
CA VAL A 590 -5.95 -9.63 6.43
C VAL A 590 -6.35 -10.72 7.42
N ALA A 591 -6.01 -11.98 7.15
CA ALA A 591 -6.26 -13.10 8.04
C ALA A 591 -5.60 -12.89 9.42
N ILE A 592 -4.32 -12.49 9.43
CA ILE A 592 -3.57 -12.16 10.64
C ILE A 592 -4.26 -11.01 11.39
N SER A 593 -4.65 -9.93 10.70
CA SER A 593 -5.34 -8.81 11.35
C SER A 593 -6.71 -9.18 11.94
N GLU A 594 -7.49 -10.04 11.28
CA GLU A 594 -8.76 -10.52 11.83
C GLU A 594 -8.57 -11.36 13.10
N VAL A 595 -7.58 -12.26 13.12
CA VAL A 595 -7.21 -13.05 14.31
C VAL A 595 -6.71 -12.15 15.44
N MET A 596 -5.81 -11.19 15.15
CA MET A 596 -5.28 -10.28 16.17
C MET A 596 -6.38 -9.47 16.85
N LYS A 597 -7.38 -8.98 16.10
CA LYS A 597 -8.55 -8.32 16.67
C LYS A 597 -9.31 -9.18 17.69
N GLN A 598 -9.34 -10.50 17.52
CA GLN A 598 -10.02 -11.40 18.47
C GLN A 598 -9.22 -11.60 19.74
N ILE A 599 -7.89 -11.75 19.61
CA ILE A 599 -6.97 -11.79 20.75
C ILE A 599 -7.09 -10.51 21.59
N THR A 600 -7.09 -9.33 20.94
CA THR A 600 -7.29 -8.03 21.63
C THR A 600 -8.66 -7.87 22.28
N LYS A 601 -9.68 -8.58 21.79
CA LYS A 601 -11.05 -8.59 22.35
C LYS A 601 -11.24 -9.67 23.42
N GLU A 602 -10.16 -10.31 23.89
CA GLU A 602 -10.18 -11.39 24.87
C GLU A 602 -11.16 -12.52 24.48
N ASN A 603 -11.28 -12.81 23.17
CA ASN A 603 -12.19 -13.84 22.70
C ASN A 603 -11.74 -15.23 23.23
N PRO A 604 -12.56 -15.94 24.03
CA PRO A 604 -12.17 -17.20 24.69
C PRO A 604 -11.87 -18.35 23.73
N ASP A 605 -12.24 -18.22 22.45
CA ASP A 605 -11.87 -19.16 21.39
C ASP A 605 -10.34 -19.16 21.12
N PHE A 606 -9.63 -18.13 21.57
CA PHE A 606 -8.17 -18.02 21.53
C PHE A 606 -7.58 -18.13 22.94
N THR A 607 -6.46 -18.83 23.09
CA THR A 607 -5.68 -18.78 24.33
C THR A 607 -5.28 -17.33 24.62
N SER A 608 -5.17 -16.95 25.90
CA SER A 608 -4.61 -15.67 26.33
C SER A 608 -3.12 -15.59 25.96
N ILE A 609 -2.88 -15.18 24.72
CA ILE A 609 -1.56 -14.93 24.12
C ILE A 609 -1.33 -13.43 24.20
N GLU A 610 -0.14 -13.01 24.61
CA GLU A 610 0.23 -11.60 24.51
C GLU A 610 0.07 -11.13 23.05
N PRO A 611 -0.65 -10.02 22.80
CA PRO A 611 -1.00 -9.61 21.45
C PRO A 611 0.23 -9.54 20.53
N LEU A 612 0.09 -10.06 19.30
CA LEU A 612 1.15 -10.12 18.29
C LEU A 612 2.38 -10.99 18.62
N ASN A 613 2.27 -12.02 19.48
CA ASN A 613 3.28 -13.09 19.49
C ASN A 613 3.23 -13.94 18.20
N TYR A 614 3.84 -13.45 17.11
CA TYR A 614 3.93 -14.15 15.81
C TYR A 614 4.67 -15.50 15.89
N ARG A 615 5.45 -15.78 16.96
CA ARG A 615 6.04 -17.12 17.17
C ARG A 615 4.97 -18.19 17.42
N ARG A 616 3.75 -17.79 17.80
CA ARG A 616 2.58 -18.67 17.96
C ARG A 616 1.65 -18.72 16.74
N LEU A 617 1.90 -17.90 15.72
CA LEU A 617 1.25 -18.08 14.42
C LEU A 617 2.03 -19.08 13.59
N LEU A 618 1.33 -19.98 12.89
CA LEU A 618 1.87 -20.83 11.83
C LEU A 618 1.06 -20.54 10.56
N VAL A 619 1.74 -20.09 9.50
CA VAL A 619 1.10 -19.47 8.34
C VAL A 619 1.62 -20.09 7.05
N ILE A 620 0.73 -20.78 6.34
CA ILE A 620 0.95 -21.24 4.97
C ILE A 620 0.18 -20.31 4.03
N SER A 621 0.88 -19.73 3.06
CA SER A 621 0.32 -18.82 2.06
C SER A 621 0.55 -19.42 0.68
N ILE A 622 -0.50 -19.61 -0.12
CA ILE A 622 -0.43 -20.29 -1.41
C ILE A 622 -0.82 -19.31 -2.52
N GLY A 623 0.04 -19.17 -3.52
CA GLY A 623 -0.20 -18.36 -4.72
C GLY A 623 -0.61 -19.18 -5.94
N THR A 624 -1.19 -18.51 -6.93
CA THR A 624 -1.59 -19.09 -8.21
C THR A 624 -0.46 -19.16 -9.24
N GLY A 625 0.73 -18.65 -8.91
CA GLY A 625 1.93 -18.67 -9.75
C GLY A 625 2.08 -17.47 -10.67
N PHE A 626 3.34 -17.15 -10.99
CA PHE A 626 3.72 -15.96 -11.75
C PHE A 626 4.74 -16.26 -12.85
N LYS A 627 4.70 -15.48 -13.95
CA LYS A 627 5.62 -15.60 -15.10
C LYS A 627 6.81 -14.64 -15.00
N LYS A 628 7.67 -14.85 -14.01
CA LYS A 628 8.76 -13.91 -13.65
C LYS A 628 9.90 -13.76 -14.69
N ASN A 629 10.04 -14.71 -15.63
CA ASN A 629 11.15 -14.75 -16.60
C ASN A 629 10.79 -14.18 -18.00
N GLU A 630 9.57 -13.70 -18.21
CA GLU A 630 9.16 -13.09 -19.49
C GLU A 630 9.09 -11.57 -19.35
N VAL A 631 10.02 -10.86 -19.99
CA VAL A 631 10.01 -9.38 -20.03
C VAL A 631 8.79 -8.91 -20.84
N LYS A 632 7.67 -8.66 -20.14
CA LYS A 632 6.42 -8.17 -20.75
C LYS A 632 6.54 -6.71 -21.20
N TYR A 633 7.16 -5.87 -20.37
CA TYR A 633 7.16 -4.40 -20.51
C TYR A 633 8.55 -3.80 -20.23
N THR A 634 8.77 -2.54 -20.62
CA THR A 634 9.98 -1.75 -20.30
C THR A 634 9.61 -0.28 -20.16
N ALA A 635 10.46 0.54 -19.52
CA ALA A 635 10.24 1.98 -19.42
C ALA A 635 10.29 2.68 -20.80
N ASP A 636 11.13 2.24 -21.73
CA ASP A 636 11.11 2.75 -23.11
C ASP A 636 9.75 2.49 -23.81
N MET A 637 9.14 1.32 -23.60
CA MET A 637 7.78 1.06 -24.09
C MET A 637 6.75 1.95 -23.41
N ALA A 638 6.76 1.97 -22.07
CA ALA A 638 5.71 2.59 -21.26
C ALA A 638 5.78 4.12 -21.21
N SER A 639 6.94 4.72 -21.47
CA SER A 639 7.10 6.18 -21.66
C SER A 639 6.31 6.72 -22.86
N LYS A 640 5.96 5.84 -23.82
CA LYS A 640 5.18 6.16 -25.03
C LYS A 640 3.69 5.82 -24.87
N TRP A 641 3.26 5.31 -23.72
CA TRP A 641 1.90 4.83 -23.49
C TRP A 641 0.97 5.92 -22.99
N GLY A 642 -0.13 6.13 -23.71
CA GLY A 642 -1.32 6.80 -23.17
C GLY A 642 -2.25 5.85 -22.44
N VAL A 643 -3.43 6.38 -22.07
CA VAL A 643 -4.46 5.68 -21.28
C VAL A 643 -4.78 4.30 -21.87
N ILE A 644 -5.00 4.22 -23.19
CA ILE A 644 -5.33 2.94 -23.85
C ILE A 644 -4.20 1.91 -23.71
N SER A 645 -2.93 2.31 -23.85
CA SER A 645 -1.81 1.34 -23.85
C SER A 645 -1.47 0.82 -22.46
N TRP A 646 -1.57 1.67 -21.42
CA TRP A 646 -1.46 1.24 -20.02
C TRP A 646 -2.51 0.21 -19.62
N LEU A 647 -3.64 0.21 -20.31
CA LEU A 647 -4.84 -0.52 -19.92
C LEU A 647 -5.16 -1.69 -20.86
N TYR A 648 -4.63 -1.67 -22.09
CA TYR A 648 -4.60 -2.80 -23.01
C TYR A 648 -3.39 -2.73 -23.94
N TRP A 649 -2.46 -3.68 -23.79
CA TRP A 649 -1.27 -3.81 -24.63
C TRP A 649 -1.02 -5.27 -24.99
N LYS A 650 -0.93 -5.59 -26.29
CA LYS A 650 -0.61 -6.94 -26.81
C LYS A 650 -1.43 -8.09 -26.14
N LYS A 651 -2.74 -7.87 -25.93
CA LYS A 651 -3.67 -8.80 -25.23
C LYS A 651 -3.47 -8.94 -23.70
N THR A 652 -2.66 -8.08 -23.09
CA THR A 652 -2.49 -7.96 -21.62
C THR A 652 -3.05 -6.62 -21.12
N THR A 653 -3.14 -6.45 -19.81
CA THR A 653 -3.72 -5.27 -19.15
C THR A 653 -2.67 -4.66 -18.20
N PRO A 654 -1.65 -3.93 -18.70
CA PRO A 654 -0.44 -3.63 -17.95
C PRO A 654 -0.64 -3.02 -16.56
N ILE A 655 -1.63 -2.14 -16.38
CA ILE A 655 -1.92 -1.57 -15.05
C ILE A 655 -2.42 -2.63 -14.05
N ILE A 656 -3.24 -3.59 -14.50
CA ILE A 656 -3.80 -4.65 -13.67
C ILE A 656 -2.68 -5.60 -13.29
N ASP A 657 -1.87 -6.02 -14.27
CA ASP A 657 -0.64 -6.78 -14.02
C ASP A 657 0.21 -6.09 -12.95
N CYS A 658 0.51 -4.78 -13.08
CA CYS A 658 1.34 -4.06 -12.11
C CYS A 658 0.72 -4.00 -10.70
N TYR A 659 -0.57 -3.65 -10.56
CA TYR A 659 -1.22 -3.57 -9.24
C TYR A 659 -1.40 -4.93 -8.57
N GLN A 660 -1.74 -5.99 -9.30
CA GLN A 660 -1.93 -7.32 -8.74
C GLN A 660 -0.61 -7.92 -8.21
N GLU A 661 0.46 -7.82 -9.01
CA GLU A 661 1.80 -8.28 -8.62
C GLU A 661 2.29 -7.47 -7.41
N ALA A 662 2.15 -6.14 -7.42
CA ALA A 662 2.58 -5.28 -6.31
C ALA A 662 1.81 -5.52 -5.00
N SER A 663 0.49 -5.72 -5.06
CA SER A 663 -0.34 -6.08 -3.90
C SER A 663 0.10 -7.41 -3.26
N GLY A 664 0.47 -8.40 -4.09
CA GLY A 664 0.98 -9.69 -3.62
C GLY A 664 2.37 -9.59 -3.00
N ASP A 665 3.31 -8.99 -3.73
CA ASP A 665 4.72 -8.83 -3.34
C ASP A 665 4.86 -8.01 -2.06
N MET A 666 4.11 -6.91 -1.88
CA MET A 666 4.23 -6.05 -0.69
C MET A 666 3.72 -6.71 0.60
N VAL A 667 2.75 -7.63 0.49
CA VAL A 667 2.29 -8.44 1.63
C VAL A 667 3.32 -9.52 2.00
N ASP A 668 3.83 -10.27 1.01
CA ASP A 668 4.89 -11.28 1.24
C ASP A 668 6.15 -10.62 1.84
N TYR A 669 6.51 -9.44 1.32
CA TYR A 669 7.58 -8.59 1.83
C TYR A 669 7.42 -8.26 3.32
N HIS A 670 6.27 -7.72 3.71
CA HIS A 670 6.01 -7.33 5.09
C HIS A 670 6.00 -8.54 6.04
N ILE A 671 5.27 -9.61 5.68
CA ILE A 671 5.12 -10.79 6.53
C ILE A 671 6.46 -11.51 6.69
N SER A 672 7.22 -11.71 5.60
CA SER A 672 8.56 -12.32 5.66
C SER A 672 9.48 -11.56 6.62
N VAL A 673 9.47 -10.23 6.56
CA VAL A 673 10.26 -9.37 7.46
C VAL A 673 9.83 -9.51 8.92
N VAL A 674 8.53 -9.50 9.21
CA VAL A 674 8.02 -9.61 10.59
C VAL A 674 8.36 -10.96 11.22
N PHE A 675 8.12 -12.06 10.49
CA PHE A 675 8.47 -13.40 10.99
C PHE A 675 9.99 -13.57 11.15
N GLN A 676 10.80 -13.05 10.23
CA GLN A 676 12.27 -13.08 10.36
C GLN A 676 12.78 -12.25 11.56
N ALA A 677 12.21 -11.06 11.78
CA ALA A 677 12.61 -10.19 12.89
C ALA A 677 12.33 -10.81 14.26
N LEU A 678 11.29 -11.63 14.36
CA LEU A 678 10.87 -12.30 15.59
C LEU A 678 11.50 -13.69 15.78
N ARG A 679 12.47 -14.06 14.92
CA ARG A 679 13.11 -15.39 14.85
C ARG A 679 12.12 -16.55 14.66
N SER A 680 11.03 -16.29 13.93
CA SER A 680 9.98 -17.26 13.61
C SER A 680 9.84 -17.51 12.11
N GLU A 681 10.88 -17.28 11.30
CA GLU A 681 10.83 -17.47 9.84
C GLU A 681 10.37 -18.86 9.41
N LYS A 682 10.65 -19.91 10.20
CA LYS A 682 10.17 -21.28 9.98
C LYS A 682 8.64 -21.45 10.09
N ASN A 683 7.96 -20.48 10.68
CA ASN A 683 6.51 -20.46 10.84
C ASN A 683 5.78 -19.77 9.68
N TYR A 684 6.47 -19.16 8.71
CA TYR A 684 5.86 -18.58 7.51
C TYR A 684 6.37 -19.27 6.24
N LEU A 685 5.45 -19.86 5.48
CA LEU A 685 5.76 -20.50 4.21
C LEU A 685 4.86 -19.94 3.09
N ARG A 686 5.44 -19.13 2.20
CA ARG A 686 4.83 -18.78 0.91
C ARG A 686 5.22 -19.83 -0.13
N ILE A 687 4.22 -20.43 -0.78
CA ILE A 687 4.38 -21.32 -1.92
C ILE A 687 3.82 -20.62 -3.16
N ASP A 688 4.68 -20.31 -4.13
CA ASP A 688 4.27 -19.73 -5.41
C ASP A 688 5.00 -20.43 -6.57
N PRO A 689 4.27 -21.08 -7.51
CA PRO A 689 4.88 -21.78 -8.62
C PRO A 689 5.39 -20.81 -9.71
N LEU A 690 6.61 -21.03 -10.19
CA LEU A 690 7.15 -20.28 -11.33
C LEU A 690 6.59 -20.85 -12.64
N GLY A 691 5.89 -20.02 -13.42
CA GLY A 691 5.32 -20.42 -14.70
C GLY A 691 6.38 -20.56 -15.80
N SER A 692 6.69 -21.79 -16.21
CA SER A 692 7.45 -22.11 -17.43
C SER A 692 6.58 -21.97 -18.69
N ARG A 693 7.21 -21.81 -19.87
CA ARG A 693 6.48 -21.79 -21.16
C ARG A 693 5.94 -23.18 -21.56
N ASP A 694 6.61 -24.24 -21.11
CA ASP A 694 6.19 -25.64 -21.28
C ASP A 694 6.04 -26.30 -19.91
N ILE A 695 4.87 -26.91 -19.65
CA ILE A 695 4.55 -27.59 -18.38
C ILE A 695 5.13 -29.02 -18.36
N THR A 696 5.88 -29.43 -19.40
CA THR A 696 6.44 -30.77 -19.58
C THR A 696 7.82 -30.98 -18.94
N GLY A 697 8.36 -30.01 -18.17
CA GLY A 697 9.67 -30.13 -17.51
C GLY A 697 9.72 -29.44 -16.15
N SER A 698 10.08 -30.20 -15.11
CA SER A 698 10.39 -29.82 -13.72
C SER A 698 10.01 -28.38 -13.29
N SER A 699 8.81 -28.22 -12.75
CA SER A 699 8.36 -26.99 -12.09
C SER A 699 9.25 -26.65 -10.89
N HIS A 700 10.02 -25.57 -10.98
CA HIS A 700 10.79 -25.04 -9.85
C HIS A 700 9.87 -24.11 -9.03
N CYS A 701 9.50 -24.53 -7.82
CA CYS A 701 8.79 -23.66 -6.88
C CYS A 701 9.76 -22.67 -6.23
N ARG A 702 9.30 -21.46 -5.94
CA ARG A 702 10.07 -20.52 -5.11
C ARG A 702 9.90 -20.91 -3.64
N TYR A 703 10.98 -21.36 -3.01
CA TYR A 703 11.08 -21.50 -1.56
C TYR A 703 11.80 -20.28 -1.00
N ASN A 704 11.27 -19.65 0.06
CA ASN A 704 11.95 -18.58 0.79
C ASN A 704 13.01 -19.16 1.76
N ASN A 705 13.99 -19.90 1.24
CA ASN A 705 15.25 -20.14 1.95
C ASN A 705 16.27 -19.09 1.50
N MET A 706 16.32 -17.95 2.19
CA MET A 706 17.52 -17.11 2.13
C MET A 706 18.58 -17.71 3.05
N TYR A 707 19.57 -18.36 2.42
CA TYR A 707 20.74 -19.05 2.98
C TYR A 707 20.52 -20.53 3.41
N PRO A 708 21.58 -21.36 3.32
CA PRO A 708 21.50 -22.83 3.41
C PRO A 708 21.36 -23.38 4.84
#